data_AF-A0A3A0CR19-F1
#
_entry.id   AF-A0A3A0CR19-F1
#
_cell.length_a   1.000
_cell.length_b   1.000
_cell.length_c   1.000
_cell.angle_alpha   90.00
_cell.angle_beta   90.00
_cell.angle_gamma   90.00
#
_symmetry.space_group_name_H-M   'P 1'
#
loop_
_entity.id
_entity.type
_entity.pdbx_description
1 polymer ?
#
loop_
_entity_poly.entity_id
_entity_poly.type
_entity_poly.pdbx_seq_one_letter_code
_entity_poly.pdbx_strand_id
1 'polypeptide(L)'
;MSANRITFAFVAPRRVFFHGYAAMIACILSAPAAAQVRFQIVNANAGINGQACADEWTCTGFATPLTQPCAQVGFSPSVAGHEYGIQCWAHVKDWQNPPGPFCPNPPTFMESDILAHAFIDGDNTSQVLFEWRNLALSQSFDDTEFASSDITLNAAIDLQIVDPSAPPGSPVIVYYSWSAFGGASPEHDCPSFPVPPGHVACPPRLNMEDLACATNSLFVDGLEVLAGRFNLGSGILLEDCNLNPIPPIGCPAGIPGFNSKDDQSGVIWSAVGSQINISLLSAVEAHLRDPVRAGVPPHVGRSNAIFQGKLRITVGHPPPPPPPPPLNLQAAEFSVDIGSDMEMSDTLTPGGAQLFDPGDAYTWGGPPLACAENGVRDDAAIFGADPWPVPPVPAPGCLTVLTGAPVCSGIWNPSGYFDLDGHDNLDVSLAPALGANLGPIGVFPSQCITTTESLAVSFDDDGAEFYADPVCEIPTQSDSPNFSNIYGTLLGRDEVLAIDAMGLVSPPRAIPLGPYPIALESMVHPSLAPDPDFLNPAFDDDVDSLDMMADATVCDVFYFSCDNEAASFDPNTGNILDPGNIYQAVAGGSPLVVVDHALHMGLPDGVDIDAFHFAWLYNDRHNAVQLVLLFSVDDNDPITPEDESAGLDPSMVYASFLDGGYYEFFTSPLGEDIDAISTWRRESAPPQTMGACCLASGGCAVMTQANCVTVRNNVWRGAGTDCSDANQNGAPDVCECRFCKGDVNGDGQINGLDIRPFLDCLIAGIGPNCGCLDMDGNGTVNQADVELFAATLILGPLLPCP
;
A
#
# COMPACT_ATOMS: atom_id res chain seq x y z
N MET A 1 -37.52 -0.49 35.84
CA MET A 1 -36.79 -0.44 37.13
C MET A 1 -37.36 -1.51 38.06
N SER A 2 -36.71 -2.67 38.12
CA SER A 2 -36.95 -3.71 39.13
C SER A 2 -35.61 -4.38 39.43
N ALA A 3 -35.03 -4.07 40.58
CA ALA A 3 -33.72 -4.58 40.99
C ALA A 3 -33.88 -5.99 41.58
N ASN A 4 -33.35 -7.00 40.90
CA ASN A 4 -33.19 -8.34 41.45
C ASN A 4 -31.86 -8.42 42.20
N ARG A 5 -31.94 -8.70 43.50
CA ARG A 5 -30.80 -8.95 44.40
C ARG A 5 -30.35 -10.41 44.21
N ILE A 6 -29.17 -10.64 43.66
CA ILE A 6 -28.52 -11.95 43.66
C ILE A 6 -27.59 -12.00 44.87
N THR A 7 -27.75 -13.01 45.73
CA THR A 7 -26.90 -13.27 46.89
C THR A 7 -26.09 -14.54 46.62
N PHE A 8 -24.76 -14.45 46.64
CA PHE A 8 -23.88 -15.62 46.56
C PHE A 8 -23.38 -16.00 47.96
N ALA A 9 -23.51 -17.28 48.32
CA ALA A 9 -22.94 -17.86 49.52
C ALA A 9 -21.69 -18.66 49.15
N PHE A 10 -20.53 -18.29 49.71
CA PHE A 10 -19.31 -19.08 49.60
C PHE A 10 -19.24 -20.09 50.75
N VAL A 11 -19.11 -21.38 50.40
CA VAL A 11 -18.69 -22.45 51.32
C VAL A 11 -17.26 -22.84 50.93
N ALA A 12 -16.31 -22.62 51.82
CA ALA A 12 -14.92 -23.06 51.65
C ALA A 12 -14.71 -24.44 52.31
N PRO A 13 -13.82 -25.28 51.75
CA PRO A 13 -12.68 -25.68 52.56
C PRO A 13 -11.31 -25.81 51.83
N ARG A 14 -10.27 -25.51 52.62
CA ARG A 14 -8.86 -25.93 52.57
C ARG A 14 -7.87 -25.27 51.58
N ARG A 15 -7.01 -24.46 52.22
CA ARG A 15 -5.69 -23.90 51.86
C ARG A 15 -4.97 -24.53 50.65
N VAL A 16 -4.85 -23.73 49.60
CA VAL A 16 -3.72 -23.74 48.64
C VAL A 16 -3.15 -22.31 48.64
N PHE A 17 -1.83 -22.17 48.73
CA PHE A 17 -1.13 -20.88 48.69
C PHE A 17 -1.14 -20.36 47.24
N PHE A 18 -1.73 -19.19 47.01
CA PHE A 18 -1.52 -18.39 45.80
C PHE A 18 -0.85 -17.06 46.19
N HIS A 19 0.23 -16.71 45.51
CA HIS A 19 0.78 -15.35 45.50
C HIS A 19 -0.20 -14.44 44.77
N GLY A 20 -0.44 -13.25 45.36
CA GLY A 20 -1.55 -12.38 45.00
C GLY A 20 -1.39 -11.68 43.65
N TYR A 21 -2.44 -11.75 42.83
CA TYR A 21 -2.82 -10.70 41.90
C TYR A 21 -4.16 -10.13 42.34
N ALA A 22 -4.21 -8.80 42.49
CA ALA A 22 -5.42 -8.07 42.86
C ALA A 22 -6.41 -8.10 41.68
N ALA A 23 -7.58 -8.69 41.87
CA ALA A 23 -8.67 -8.65 40.90
C ALA A 23 -9.29 -7.25 40.86
N MET A 24 -9.02 -6.51 39.79
CA MET A 24 -9.76 -5.30 39.42
C MET A 24 -11.08 -5.75 38.77
N ILE A 25 -12.20 -5.60 39.48
CA ILE A 25 -13.53 -5.84 38.91
C ILE A 25 -13.91 -4.58 38.12
N ALA A 26 -13.74 -4.63 36.80
CA ALA A 26 -14.31 -3.65 35.88
C ALA A 26 -15.77 -4.02 35.59
N CYS A 27 -16.71 -3.15 35.99
CA CYS A 27 -18.09 -3.21 35.50
C CYS A 27 -18.12 -2.78 34.03
N ILE A 28 -18.08 -3.75 33.11
CA ILE A 28 -18.35 -3.50 31.68
C ILE A 28 -19.88 -3.42 31.51
N LEU A 29 -20.37 -2.22 31.24
CA LEU A 29 -21.71 -2.00 30.71
C LEU A 29 -21.72 -2.56 29.27
N SER A 30 -22.38 -3.68 29.05
CA SER A 30 -22.56 -4.28 27.73
C SER A 30 -23.39 -3.34 26.85
N ALA A 31 -22.75 -2.65 25.91
CA ALA A 31 -23.45 -2.10 24.75
C ALA A 31 -24.11 -3.26 23.99
N PRO A 32 -25.28 -3.06 23.34
CA PRO A 32 -25.86 -4.07 22.48
C PRO A 32 -24.81 -4.49 21.45
N ALA A 33 -24.52 -5.79 21.38
CA ALA A 33 -23.54 -6.37 20.48
C ALA A 33 -23.93 -6.00 19.03
N ALA A 34 -23.29 -4.97 18.48
CA ALA A 34 -23.20 -4.84 17.04
C ALA A 34 -22.61 -6.17 16.54
N ALA A 35 -23.20 -6.74 15.48
CA ALA A 35 -22.64 -7.92 14.84
C ALA A 35 -21.22 -7.53 14.39
N GLN A 36 -20.22 -8.09 15.09
CA GLN A 36 -18.82 -7.88 14.80
C GLN A 36 -18.30 -9.14 14.15
N VAL A 37 -17.50 -8.97 13.09
CA VAL A 37 -16.66 -10.03 12.55
C VAL A 37 -15.80 -10.58 13.68
N ARG A 38 -15.77 -11.91 13.81
CA ARG A 38 -15.05 -12.61 14.87
C ARG A 38 -14.34 -13.84 14.33
N PHE A 39 -13.30 -14.26 15.02
CA PHE A 39 -12.68 -15.56 14.82
C PHE A 39 -13.41 -16.62 15.63
N GLN A 40 -13.61 -17.78 15.03
CA GLN A 40 -14.01 -19.00 15.73
C GLN A 40 -12.86 -20.00 15.61
N ILE A 41 -12.36 -20.50 16.73
CA ILE A 41 -11.32 -21.54 16.70
C ILE A 41 -12.00 -22.86 16.34
N VAL A 42 -11.72 -23.36 15.13
CA VAL A 42 -12.31 -24.63 14.62
C VAL A 42 -11.52 -25.82 15.12
N ASN A 43 -10.20 -25.67 15.17
CA ASN A 43 -9.28 -26.72 15.56
C ASN A 43 -8.02 -26.09 16.13
N ALA A 44 -7.51 -26.65 17.23
CA ALA A 44 -6.27 -26.23 17.83
C ALA A 44 -5.53 -27.48 18.30
N ASN A 45 -4.36 -27.73 17.73
CA ASN A 45 -3.52 -28.85 18.08
C ASN A 45 -2.15 -28.35 18.51
N ALA A 46 -1.62 -28.94 19.57
CA ALA A 46 -0.24 -28.74 19.96
C ALA A 46 0.38 -30.06 20.39
N GLY A 47 1.64 -30.28 20.02
CA GLY A 47 2.46 -31.38 20.47
C GLY A 47 3.71 -30.81 21.12
N ILE A 48 3.91 -31.12 22.40
CA ILE A 48 5.19 -30.88 23.05
C ILE A 48 5.89 -32.22 23.17
N ASN A 49 7.11 -32.31 22.66
CA ASN A 49 8.01 -33.44 22.88
C ASN A 49 9.33 -32.91 23.40
N GLY A 50 9.81 -33.45 24.53
CA GLY A 50 11.14 -33.14 25.00
C GLY A 50 11.72 -34.21 25.89
N GLN A 51 13.03 -34.17 26.03
CA GLN A 51 13.81 -35.12 26.81
C GLN A 51 14.86 -34.36 27.60
N ALA A 52 14.88 -34.60 28.92
CA ALA A 52 15.97 -34.22 29.80
C ALA A 52 16.77 -35.49 30.14
N CYS A 53 18.11 -35.42 30.05
CA CYS A 53 19.02 -36.52 30.38
C CYS A 53 20.13 -36.03 31.33
N ALA A 54 20.48 -36.89 32.29
CA ALA A 54 21.65 -36.76 33.15
C ALA A 54 22.28 -38.16 33.31
N ASP A 55 23.53 -38.34 32.88
CA ASP A 55 24.35 -39.53 33.20
C ASP A 55 25.85 -39.22 32.99
N GLU A 56 26.70 -39.85 33.81
CA GLU A 56 28.15 -39.72 33.74
C GLU A 56 28.71 -40.35 32.45
N TRP A 57 28.20 -41.49 31.95
CA TRP A 57 28.99 -42.27 30.97
C TRP A 57 28.28 -42.86 29.74
N THR A 58 26.95 -42.94 29.61
CA THR A 58 26.36 -43.46 28.34
C THR A 58 24.91 -43.06 28.05
N CYS A 59 24.68 -42.06 27.19
CA CYS A 59 23.43 -42.01 26.39
C CYS A 59 23.41 -43.06 25.25
N THR A 60 24.46 -43.86 25.07
CA THR A 60 24.62 -44.77 23.91
C THR A 60 24.82 -46.26 24.22
N GLY A 61 24.75 -46.77 25.47
CA GLY A 61 24.66 -48.23 25.58
C GLY A 61 24.80 -49.06 26.85
N PHE A 62 25.13 -48.58 28.06
CA PHE A 62 25.38 -49.54 29.18
C PHE A 62 24.76 -49.24 30.56
N ALA A 63 24.06 -48.13 30.76
CA ALA A 63 23.04 -47.97 31.79
C ALA A 63 21.88 -47.15 31.20
N THR A 64 20.63 -47.41 31.58
CA THR A 64 19.50 -46.60 31.11
C THR A 64 19.62 -45.20 31.72
N PRO A 65 19.88 -44.13 30.95
CA PRO A 65 19.92 -42.77 31.49
C PRO A 65 18.61 -42.45 32.20
N LEU A 66 18.70 -41.65 33.26
CA LEU A 66 17.52 -41.04 33.88
C LEU A 66 16.93 -40.07 32.85
N THR A 67 15.90 -40.53 32.16
CA THR A 67 15.17 -39.74 31.18
C THR A 67 13.79 -39.45 31.71
N GLN A 68 13.40 -38.18 31.72
CA GLN A 68 12.01 -37.80 31.94
C GLN A 68 11.47 -37.25 30.62
N PRO A 69 10.70 -38.05 29.87
CA PRO A 69 10.06 -37.56 28.67
C PRO A 69 8.95 -36.58 29.04
N CYS A 70 8.83 -35.52 28.25
CA CYS A 70 7.71 -34.61 28.30
C CYS A 70 6.92 -34.75 27.00
N ALA A 71 5.75 -35.37 27.07
CA ALA A 71 4.86 -35.53 25.93
C ALA A 71 3.45 -35.06 26.31
N GLN A 72 2.96 -34.03 25.63
CA GLN A 72 1.57 -33.59 25.73
C GLN A 72 1.04 -33.40 24.31
N VAL A 73 -0.21 -33.82 24.08
CA VAL A 73 -0.87 -33.74 22.78
C VAL A 73 -2.24 -33.10 22.96
N GLY A 74 -2.50 -32.08 22.15
CA GLY A 74 -3.73 -31.31 22.12
C GLY A 74 -3.73 -30.14 23.11
N PHE A 75 -4.46 -29.08 22.76
CA PHE A 75 -4.78 -28.04 23.73
C PHE A 75 -5.85 -28.52 24.72
N SER A 76 -5.72 -28.10 25.97
CA SER A 76 -6.73 -28.33 27.00
C SER A 76 -7.54 -27.04 27.25
N PRO A 77 -8.88 -27.12 27.40
CA PRO A 77 -9.69 -25.96 27.76
C PRO A 77 -9.37 -25.44 29.18
N SER A 78 -9.29 -24.12 29.30
CA SER A 78 -9.14 -23.33 30.55
C SER A 78 -7.93 -23.66 31.44
N VAL A 79 -6.79 -23.06 31.11
CA VAL A 79 -5.64 -22.90 32.02
C VAL A 79 -5.58 -21.42 32.42
N ALA A 80 -5.80 -21.13 33.71
CA ALA A 80 -5.65 -19.83 34.38
C ALA A 80 -5.68 -18.57 33.48
N GLY A 81 -6.87 -18.21 32.95
CA GLY A 81 -7.07 -16.96 32.20
C GLY A 81 -6.99 -17.07 30.67
N HIS A 82 -6.65 -18.25 30.12
CA HIS A 82 -6.68 -18.54 28.69
C HIS A 82 -7.78 -19.56 28.35
N GLU A 83 -8.28 -19.54 27.11
CA GLU A 83 -9.31 -20.46 26.64
C GLU A 83 -8.73 -21.83 26.32
N TYR A 84 -7.56 -21.86 25.67
CA TYR A 84 -6.84 -23.07 25.31
C TYR A 84 -5.39 -22.98 25.81
N GLY A 85 -4.90 -24.04 26.45
CA GLY A 85 -3.52 -24.09 26.93
C GLY A 85 -2.93 -25.50 26.88
N ILE A 86 -1.63 -25.57 26.60
CA ILE A 86 -0.82 -26.77 26.77
C ILE A 86 0.45 -26.38 27.52
N GLN A 87 0.84 -27.20 28.47
CA GLN A 87 2.08 -27.01 29.22
C GLN A 87 2.72 -28.37 29.46
N CYS A 88 4.03 -28.43 29.22
CA CYS A 88 4.84 -29.59 29.55
C CYS A 88 6.05 -29.12 30.36
N TRP A 89 6.32 -29.81 31.47
CA TRP A 89 7.51 -29.62 32.27
C TRP A 89 8.13 -30.97 32.62
N ALA A 90 9.43 -31.10 32.38
CA ALA A 90 10.22 -32.23 32.86
C ALA A 90 11.49 -31.72 33.50
N HIS A 91 11.87 -32.39 34.59
CA HIS A 91 12.98 -32.02 35.43
C HIS A 91 13.69 -33.30 35.86
N VAL A 92 14.89 -33.51 35.34
CA VAL A 92 15.73 -34.63 35.75
C VAL A 92 16.81 -34.10 36.66
N LYS A 93 16.89 -34.71 37.85
CA LYS A 93 17.98 -34.48 38.79
C LYS A 93 18.58 -35.80 39.20
N ASP A 94 19.85 -36.02 38.88
CA ASP A 94 20.60 -37.15 39.40
C ASP A 94 21.39 -36.70 40.65
N TRP A 95 21.27 -37.49 41.71
CA TRP A 95 21.94 -37.22 42.98
C TRP A 95 22.70 -38.47 43.38
N GLN A 96 24.01 -38.49 43.13
CA GLN A 96 24.83 -39.59 43.61
C GLN A 96 24.93 -39.54 45.14
N ASN A 97 24.38 -40.56 45.81
CA ASN A 97 24.49 -40.75 47.25
C ASN A 97 24.51 -42.26 47.57
N PRO A 98 25.48 -42.81 48.33
CA PRO A 98 26.55 -42.14 49.06
C PRO A 98 27.84 -41.98 48.23
N PRO A 99 28.75 -41.07 48.64
CA PRO A 99 30.07 -40.97 48.02
C PRO A 99 30.74 -42.35 48.04
N GLY A 100 31.06 -42.85 46.85
CA GLY A 100 31.89 -44.04 46.74
C GLY A 100 33.19 -43.82 47.54
N PRO A 101 33.78 -44.86 48.15
CA PRO A 101 34.92 -44.74 49.06
C PRO A 101 36.20 -44.15 48.43
N PHE A 102 36.17 -43.78 47.15
CA PHE A 102 37.30 -43.28 46.38
C PHE A 102 37.19 -41.80 45.96
N CYS A 103 36.07 -41.11 46.21
CA CYS A 103 35.92 -39.68 45.91
C CYS A 103 35.35 -38.92 47.13
N PRO A 104 36.17 -38.20 47.91
CA PRO A 104 35.71 -37.39 49.06
C PRO A 104 35.10 -36.03 48.64
N ASN A 105 34.76 -35.85 47.37
CA ASN A 105 34.21 -34.61 46.83
C ASN A 105 32.73 -34.42 47.23
N PRO A 106 32.22 -33.18 47.25
CA PRO A 106 30.80 -32.91 47.45
C PRO A 106 29.94 -33.68 46.43
N PRO A 107 28.67 -33.98 46.73
CA PRO A 107 27.77 -34.63 45.78
C PRO A 107 27.72 -33.81 44.49
N THR A 108 28.10 -34.44 43.37
CA THR A 108 27.82 -33.93 42.04
C THR A 108 26.32 -34.06 41.81
N PHE A 109 25.74 -33.07 41.13
CA PHE A 109 24.38 -33.20 40.64
C PHE A 109 24.28 -32.57 39.27
N MET A 110 23.62 -33.28 38.38
CA MET A 110 23.15 -32.77 37.10
C MET A 110 21.69 -32.39 37.23
N GLU A 111 21.31 -31.33 36.55
CA GLU A 111 19.92 -30.90 36.47
C GLU A 111 19.61 -30.42 35.06
N SER A 112 18.64 -31.08 34.42
CA SER A 112 18.10 -30.67 33.14
C SER A 112 16.62 -30.39 33.29
N ASP A 113 16.23 -29.17 32.91
CA ASP A 113 14.89 -28.63 32.95
C ASP A 113 14.43 -28.30 31.54
N ILE A 114 13.23 -28.78 31.20
CA ILE A 114 12.52 -28.33 30.01
C ILE A 114 11.14 -27.82 30.39
N LEU A 115 10.77 -26.67 29.84
CA LEU A 115 9.44 -26.07 29.98
C LEU A 115 8.98 -25.59 28.62
N ALA A 116 7.86 -26.11 28.14
CA ALA A 116 7.14 -25.53 27.01
C ALA A 116 5.71 -25.20 27.40
N HIS A 117 5.23 -24.07 26.92
CA HIS A 117 3.81 -23.75 26.93
C HIS A 117 3.37 -23.03 25.66
N ALA A 118 2.10 -23.20 25.34
CA ALA A 118 1.38 -22.44 24.33
C ALA A 118 -0.03 -22.15 24.86
N PHE A 119 -0.48 -20.91 24.67
CA PHE A 119 -1.76 -20.40 25.14
C PHE A 119 -2.49 -19.66 24.01
N ILE A 120 -3.80 -19.87 23.92
CA ILE A 120 -4.68 -19.15 22.99
C ILE A 120 -5.81 -18.51 23.79
N ASP A 121 -6.11 -17.26 23.44
CA ASP A 121 -7.20 -16.46 24.02
C ASP A 121 -7.92 -15.69 22.89
N GLY A 122 -9.24 -15.52 22.96
CA GLY A 122 -10.03 -14.72 22.02
C GLY A 122 -10.96 -15.48 21.05
N ASP A 123 -11.34 -16.72 21.33
CA ASP A 123 -12.37 -17.48 20.62
C ASP A 123 -13.72 -16.75 20.65
N ASN A 124 -14.35 -16.67 19.49
CA ASN A 124 -15.55 -15.86 19.24
C ASN A 124 -15.38 -14.36 19.51
N THR A 125 -14.17 -13.83 19.41
CA THR A 125 -13.90 -12.38 19.47
C THR A 125 -13.29 -11.87 18.18
N SER A 126 -13.22 -10.56 18.00
CA SER A 126 -12.53 -9.94 16.87
C SER A 126 -11.01 -10.04 16.96
N GLN A 127 -10.46 -10.60 18.04
CA GLN A 127 -9.02 -10.64 18.30
C GLN A 127 -8.59 -11.97 18.91
N VAL A 128 -7.69 -12.69 18.26
CA VAL A 128 -7.05 -13.90 18.83
C VAL A 128 -5.63 -13.56 19.27
N LEU A 129 -5.27 -14.00 20.47
CA LEU A 129 -3.93 -13.90 21.01
C LEU A 129 -3.33 -15.29 21.20
N PHE A 130 -2.18 -15.53 20.58
CA PHE A 130 -1.41 -16.75 20.70
C PHE A 130 -0.05 -16.45 21.35
N GLU A 131 0.21 -17.01 22.52
CA GLU A 131 1.47 -16.86 23.26
C GLU A 131 2.16 -18.21 23.38
N TRP A 132 3.47 -18.25 23.16
CA TRP A 132 4.25 -19.47 23.34
C TRP A 132 5.59 -19.20 23.99
N ARG A 133 6.11 -20.22 24.68
CA ARG A 133 7.45 -20.20 25.28
C ARG A 133 8.01 -21.60 25.38
N ASN A 134 9.26 -21.75 24.96
CA ASN A 134 10.11 -22.90 25.15
C ASN A 134 11.34 -22.49 25.95
N LEU A 135 11.70 -23.31 26.92
CA LEU A 135 12.88 -23.14 27.76
C LEU A 135 13.53 -24.51 27.89
N ALA A 136 14.82 -24.57 27.59
CA ALA A 136 15.71 -25.68 27.91
C ALA A 136 16.84 -25.14 28.78
N LEU A 137 17.07 -25.78 29.91
CA LEU A 137 18.16 -25.47 30.83
C LEU A 137 18.84 -26.78 31.18
N SER A 138 20.14 -26.84 30.99
CA SER A 138 20.98 -27.90 31.51
C SER A 138 22.06 -27.27 32.38
N GLN A 139 22.27 -27.82 33.58
CA GLN A 139 23.33 -27.41 34.49
C GLN A 139 24.05 -28.63 35.06
N SER A 140 25.38 -28.54 35.13
CA SER A 140 26.25 -29.51 35.77
C SER A 140 27.11 -28.82 36.82
N PHE A 141 27.42 -29.53 37.91
CA PHE A 141 28.32 -29.07 38.98
C PHE A 141 29.69 -29.75 38.94
N ASP A 142 29.93 -30.63 37.97
CA ASP A 142 31.24 -31.25 37.70
C ASP A 142 31.48 -31.43 36.19
N ASP A 143 32.75 -31.37 35.80
CA ASP A 143 33.27 -31.32 34.42
C ASP A 143 33.37 -32.74 33.80
N THR A 144 32.58 -33.70 34.30
CA THR A 144 32.64 -35.11 33.85
C THR A 144 31.30 -35.64 33.34
N GLU A 145 30.30 -34.77 33.20
CA GLU A 145 28.90 -35.16 33.13
C GLU A 145 28.22 -34.63 31.86
N PHE A 146 27.35 -35.46 31.25
CA PHE A 146 26.54 -35.07 30.10
C PHE A 146 25.13 -34.72 30.55
N ALA A 147 24.76 -33.45 30.33
CA ALA A 147 23.39 -32.97 30.53
C ALA A 147 22.84 -32.47 29.20
N SER A 148 21.63 -32.93 28.85
CA SER A 148 20.98 -32.57 27.60
C SER A 148 19.51 -32.35 27.82
N SER A 149 19.02 -31.27 27.25
CA SER A 149 17.63 -30.85 27.29
C SER A 149 17.20 -30.43 25.90
N ASP A 150 16.33 -31.23 25.30
CA ASP A 150 15.73 -30.96 24.00
C ASP A 150 14.23 -30.77 24.18
N ILE A 151 13.66 -29.74 23.57
CA ILE A 151 12.21 -29.53 23.56
C ILE A 151 11.73 -28.97 22.24
N THR A 152 10.69 -29.58 21.69
CA THR A 152 9.99 -29.14 20.48
C THR A 152 8.52 -28.90 20.81
N LEU A 153 8.03 -27.73 20.46
CA LEU A 153 6.64 -27.34 20.40
C LEU A 153 6.23 -27.26 18.92
N ASN A 154 5.27 -28.08 18.53
CA ASN A 154 4.57 -27.94 17.25
C ASN A 154 3.13 -27.57 17.57
N ALA A 155 2.66 -26.41 17.10
CA ALA A 155 1.30 -25.94 17.30
C ALA A 155 0.67 -25.56 15.96
N ALA A 156 -0.60 -25.91 15.77
CA ALA A 156 -1.42 -25.52 14.64
C ALA A 156 -2.80 -25.04 15.13
N ILE A 157 -3.26 -23.92 14.60
CA ILE A 157 -4.55 -23.29 14.93
C ILE A 157 -5.28 -23.00 13.63
N ASP A 158 -6.49 -23.54 13.49
CA ASP A 158 -7.40 -23.23 12.40
C ASP A 158 -8.45 -22.25 12.90
N LEU A 159 -8.42 -21.03 12.40
CA LEU A 159 -9.39 -19.97 12.69
C LEU A 159 -10.41 -19.89 11.55
N GLN A 160 -11.70 -19.90 11.85
CA GLN A 160 -12.74 -19.57 10.88
C GLN A 160 -13.23 -18.14 11.11
N ILE A 161 -13.34 -17.37 10.04
CA ILE A 161 -13.90 -16.02 10.12
C ILE A 161 -15.42 -16.11 10.06
N VAL A 162 -16.09 -15.62 11.09
CA VAL A 162 -17.55 -15.64 11.20
C VAL A 162 -18.06 -14.23 11.39
N ASP A 163 -18.97 -13.82 10.53
CA ASP A 163 -19.78 -12.62 10.74
C ASP A 163 -21.26 -12.99 10.59
N PRO A 164 -22.06 -12.93 11.66
CA PRO A 164 -23.50 -13.21 11.58
C PRO A 164 -24.29 -12.21 10.72
N SER A 165 -23.71 -11.03 10.43
CA SER A 165 -24.37 -9.96 9.67
C SER A 165 -23.99 -9.87 8.20
N ALA A 166 -22.93 -10.54 7.78
CA ALA A 166 -22.47 -10.56 6.38
C ALA A 166 -22.61 -11.97 5.76
N PRO A 167 -22.98 -12.09 4.48
CA PRO A 167 -23.01 -13.37 3.79
C PRO A 167 -21.59 -13.98 3.66
N PRO A 168 -21.46 -15.32 3.57
CA PRO A 168 -20.19 -15.95 3.23
C PRO A 168 -19.62 -15.39 1.92
N GLY A 169 -18.32 -15.10 1.89
CA GLY A 169 -17.65 -14.43 0.77
C GLY A 169 -17.48 -12.92 0.96
N SER A 170 -18.12 -12.29 1.94
CA SER A 170 -17.90 -10.86 2.20
C SER A 170 -16.45 -10.58 2.62
N PRO A 171 -15.78 -9.55 2.06
CA PRO A 171 -14.38 -9.27 2.31
C PRO A 171 -14.16 -8.81 3.76
N VAL A 172 -13.07 -9.28 4.34
CA VAL A 172 -12.62 -8.93 5.70
C VAL A 172 -11.10 -8.78 5.70
N ILE A 173 -10.60 -7.94 6.61
CA ILE A 173 -9.17 -7.74 6.80
C ILE A 173 -8.76 -8.45 8.08
N VAL A 174 -7.73 -9.29 7.97
CA VAL A 174 -7.07 -9.92 9.12
C VAL A 174 -5.71 -9.29 9.32
N TYR A 175 -5.62 -8.44 10.34
CA TYR A 175 -4.38 -7.86 10.81
C TYR A 175 -3.68 -8.87 11.71
N TYR A 176 -2.39 -9.07 11.53
CA TYR A 176 -1.59 -9.80 12.49
C TYR A 176 -0.38 -8.98 12.91
N SER A 177 0.01 -9.12 14.17
CA SER A 177 1.28 -8.62 14.66
C SER A 177 1.94 -9.65 15.56
N TRP A 178 3.26 -9.73 15.50
CA TRP A 178 3.99 -10.66 16.33
C TRP A 178 5.30 -10.06 16.85
N SER A 179 5.72 -10.56 18.00
CA SER A 179 7.05 -10.35 18.54
C SER A 179 7.62 -11.68 18.97
N ALA A 180 8.92 -11.86 18.74
CA ALA A 180 9.62 -13.07 19.14
C ALA A 180 10.97 -12.72 19.74
N PHE A 181 11.33 -13.43 20.80
CA PHE A 181 12.59 -13.33 21.49
C PHE A 181 13.23 -14.71 21.56
N GLY A 182 14.45 -14.81 21.05
CA GLY A 182 15.32 -15.96 21.22
C GLY A 182 16.58 -15.58 21.98
N GLY A 183 16.91 -16.34 23.01
CA GLY A 183 18.16 -16.21 23.76
C GLY A 183 18.81 -17.57 23.94
N ALA A 184 20.12 -17.64 23.76
CA ALA A 184 20.92 -18.82 24.06
C ALA A 184 22.20 -18.38 24.76
N SER A 185 22.50 -18.97 25.90
CA SER A 185 23.73 -18.69 26.65
C SER A 185 24.33 -19.98 27.17
N PRO A 186 25.44 -20.44 26.58
CA PRO A 186 26.36 -21.31 27.27
C PRO A 186 27.18 -20.45 28.25
N GLU A 187 26.92 -20.60 29.56
CA GLU A 187 27.83 -20.15 30.62
C GLU A 187 28.88 -21.25 30.84
N HIS A 188 30.00 -21.17 30.13
CA HIS A 188 31.18 -21.99 30.40
C HIS A 188 32.15 -21.22 31.30
N ASP A 189 32.35 -21.72 32.52
CA ASP A 189 33.36 -21.21 33.44
C ASP A 189 34.75 -21.69 32.99
N CYS A 190 35.29 -21.11 31.91
CA CYS A 190 36.74 -20.99 31.77
C CYS A 190 37.16 -19.67 32.44
N PRO A 191 37.36 -19.62 33.78
CA PRO A 191 38.00 -18.46 34.37
C PRO A 191 39.33 -18.28 33.65
N SER A 192 39.56 -17.09 33.15
CA SER A 192 40.83 -16.63 32.58
C SER A 192 41.91 -16.65 33.67
N PHE A 193 42.28 -17.84 34.15
CA PHE A 193 43.42 -17.98 35.02
C PHE A 193 44.65 -17.53 34.23
N PRO A 194 45.47 -16.63 34.78
CA PRO A 194 46.73 -16.27 34.17
C PRO A 194 47.58 -17.53 34.10
N VAL A 195 47.66 -18.11 32.90
CA VAL A 195 48.42 -19.32 32.64
C VAL A 195 49.88 -19.03 33.03
N PRO A 196 50.50 -19.82 33.93
CA PRO A 196 51.90 -19.63 34.27
C PRO A 196 52.76 -19.66 33.00
N PRO A 197 53.80 -18.80 32.89
CA PRO A 197 54.64 -18.76 31.71
C PRO A 197 55.29 -20.13 31.47
N GLY A 198 54.85 -20.82 30.41
CA GLY A 198 55.31 -22.17 30.05
C GLY A 198 54.21 -23.23 29.91
N HIS A 199 52.93 -22.90 30.15
CA HIS A 199 51.80 -23.79 29.79
C HIS A 199 51.07 -23.25 28.54
N VAL A 200 50.89 -24.13 27.56
CA VAL A 200 50.23 -23.84 26.30
C VAL A 200 48.77 -23.50 26.60
N ALA A 201 48.32 -22.28 26.26
CA ALA A 201 46.91 -21.90 26.32
C ALA A 201 46.04 -22.98 25.66
N CYS A 202 44.86 -23.26 26.21
CA CYS A 202 43.96 -24.30 25.67
C CYS A 202 43.93 -24.24 24.14
N PRO A 203 44.32 -25.32 23.43
CA PRO A 203 44.35 -25.30 21.99
C PRO A 203 42.93 -25.00 21.47
N PRO A 204 42.76 -24.07 20.51
CA PRO A 204 41.45 -23.58 20.05
C PRO A 204 40.66 -24.60 19.20
N ARG A 205 40.83 -25.91 19.45
CA ARG A 205 40.33 -27.00 18.59
C ARG A 205 39.36 -27.97 19.26
N LEU A 206 38.91 -27.73 20.50
CA LEU A 206 38.00 -28.66 21.19
C LEU A 206 36.77 -28.02 21.85
N ASN A 207 36.50 -26.74 21.59
CA ASN A 207 35.58 -25.92 22.38
C ASN A 207 34.10 -26.04 21.96
N MET A 208 33.67 -27.17 21.37
CA MET A 208 32.23 -27.43 21.11
C MET A 208 31.58 -28.15 22.31
N GLU A 209 32.02 -27.79 23.52
CA GLU A 209 31.64 -28.47 24.76
C GLU A 209 30.19 -28.13 25.13
N ASP A 210 29.76 -26.89 24.91
CA ASP A 210 28.38 -26.48 25.18
C ASP A 210 27.69 -26.01 23.91
N LEU A 211 26.48 -26.51 23.66
CA LEU A 211 25.65 -26.12 22.53
C LEU A 211 24.30 -25.65 23.03
N ALA A 212 23.86 -24.49 22.54
CA ALA A 212 22.52 -23.98 22.77
C ALA A 212 21.97 -23.49 21.42
N CYS A 213 20.89 -24.11 20.95
CA CYS A 213 20.27 -23.83 19.66
C CYS A 213 18.77 -23.58 19.82
N ALA A 214 18.23 -22.69 18.98
CA ALA A 214 16.79 -22.48 18.84
C ALA A 214 16.44 -22.43 17.34
N THR A 215 15.43 -23.19 16.92
CA THR A 215 14.91 -23.17 15.54
C THR A 215 13.43 -22.87 15.57
N ASN A 216 12.98 -21.92 14.77
CA ASN A 216 11.59 -21.49 14.78
C ASN A 216 11.11 -21.17 13.36
N SER A 217 9.85 -21.48 13.10
CA SER A 217 9.11 -21.05 11.92
C SER A 217 7.66 -20.79 12.31
N LEU A 218 7.13 -19.64 11.89
CA LEU A 218 5.73 -19.26 12.06
C LEU A 218 5.16 -19.03 10.66
N PHE A 219 4.09 -19.76 10.36
CA PHE A 219 3.32 -19.60 9.14
C PHE A 219 1.94 -19.06 9.47
N VAL A 220 1.46 -18.10 8.68
CA VAL A 220 0.07 -17.64 8.70
C VAL A 220 -0.47 -17.82 7.29
N ASP A 221 -1.45 -18.71 7.16
CA ASP A 221 -2.06 -19.16 5.91
C ASP A 221 -1.05 -19.63 4.85
N GLY A 222 -0.04 -20.39 5.29
CA GLY A 222 1.04 -20.90 4.44
C GLY A 222 2.15 -19.89 4.16
N LEU A 223 1.96 -18.59 4.44
CA LEU A 223 3.00 -17.57 4.35
C LEU A 223 3.95 -17.67 5.54
N GLU A 224 5.25 -17.87 5.30
CA GLU A 224 6.28 -17.90 6.34
C GLU A 224 6.58 -16.48 6.85
N VAL A 225 5.80 -16.01 7.83
CA VAL A 225 5.94 -14.66 8.40
C VAL A 225 7.15 -14.52 9.35
N LEU A 226 7.64 -15.65 9.86
CA LEU A 226 8.89 -15.74 10.62
C LEU A 226 9.87 -16.61 9.82
N ALA A 227 10.25 -16.14 8.64
CA ALA A 227 11.29 -16.79 7.85
C ALA A 227 12.67 -16.57 8.49
N GLY A 228 13.40 -17.66 8.63
CA GLY A 228 14.77 -17.67 9.13
C GLY A 228 14.91 -18.38 10.46
N ARG A 229 15.82 -19.36 10.50
CA ARG A 229 16.32 -19.92 11.75
C ARG A 229 16.85 -18.74 12.57
N PHE A 230 16.27 -18.48 13.74
CA PHE A 230 16.88 -17.63 14.77
C PHE A 230 18.14 -18.34 15.26
N ASN A 231 19.19 -18.29 14.46
CA ASN A 231 20.40 -19.04 14.69
C ASN A 231 21.23 -18.27 15.72
N LEU A 232 20.98 -18.55 16.99
CA LEU A 232 21.68 -17.93 18.12
C LEU A 232 23.05 -18.58 18.37
N GLY A 233 23.45 -19.53 17.52
CA GLY A 233 24.77 -20.13 17.56
C GLY A 233 25.85 -19.13 17.11
N SER A 234 26.97 -19.14 17.82
CA SER A 234 28.21 -18.46 17.44
C SER A 234 28.75 -19.01 16.11
N GLY A 235 28.26 -18.50 14.98
CA GLY A 235 28.94 -18.57 13.68
C GLY A 235 29.13 -19.94 13.03
N ILE A 236 28.43 -20.99 13.45
CA ILE A 236 28.43 -22.29 12.75
C ILE A 236 27.21 -22.35 11.82
N LEU A 237 27.47 -22.35 10.51
CA LEU A 237 26.46 -22.60 9.48
C LEU A 237 25.90 -24.01 9.67
N LEU A 238 24.58 -24.11 9.73
CA LEU A 238 23.83 -25.25 10.25
C LEU A 238 23.53 -26.30 9.16
N GLU A 239 24.53 -26.63 8.34
CA GLU A 239 24.54 -27.86 7.54
C GLU A 239 24.99 -29.07 8.38
N ASP A 240 25.55 -28.85 9.58
CA ASP A 240 26.25 -29.89 10.36
C ASP A 240 25.49 -30.48 11.56
N CYS A 241 24.17 -30.24 11.71
CA CYS A 241 23.36 -30.98 12.70
C CYS A 241 23.01 -32.43 12.26
N ASN A 242 23.56 -32.92 11.14
CA ASN A 242 23.67 -34.35 10.84
C ASN A 242 24.73 -34.67 9.74
N LEU A 243 25.87 -35.28 10.14
CA LEU A 243 26.72 -36.20 9.36
C LEU A 243 27.67 -35.69 8.22
N ASN A 244 28.80 -35.00 8.51
CA ASN A 244 30.19 -35.25 8.01
C ASN A 244 31.19 -34.11 8.37
N PRO A 245 32.53 -34.31 8.35
CA PRO A 245 33.49 -33.35 8.92
C PRO A 245 34.15 -32.41 7.89
N ILE A 246 34.05 -31.09 8.11
CA ILE A 246 34.88 -30.02 7.49
C ILE A 246 35.45 -29.12 8.63
N PRO A 247 36.62 -28.45 8.51
CA PRO A 247 37.28 -27.82 9.65
C PRO A 247 36.75 -26.41 10.00
N PRO A 248 36.80 -25.97 11.28
CA PRO A 248 36.06 -24.82 11.78
C PRO A 248 36.83 -23.49 11.71
N ILE A 249 36.09 -22.40 11.47
CA ILE A 249 36.53 -21.01 11.66
C ILE A 249 36.10 -20.58 13.08
N GLY A 250 37.04 -20.13 13.90
CA GLY A 250 36.82 -19.92 15.34
C GLY A 250 36.09 -18.61 15.68
N CYS A 251 34.90 -18.74 16.27
CA CYS A 251 34.32 -17.74 17.17
C CYS A 251 34.65 -18.11 18.64
N PRO A 252 34.82 -17.12 19.54
CA PRO A 252 35.07 -17.41 20.96
C PRO A 252 33.79 -17.95 21.64
N ALA A 253 33.92 -19.03 22.40
CA ALA A 253 32.88 -19.52 23.31
C ALA A 253 32.59 -18.48 24.42
N GLY A 254 31.32 -18.36 24.83
CA GLY A 254 30.92 -17.57 26.01
C GLY A 254 30.31 -16.18 25.76
N ILE A 255 29.81 -15.86 24.56
CA ILE A 255 29.00 -14.64 24.34
C ILE A 255 27.53 -15.04 24.27
N PRO A 256 26.68 -14.60 25.22
CA PRO A 256 25.22 -14.78 25.13
C PRO A 256 24.71 -14.19 23.82
N GLY A 257 24.05 -15.02 23.01
CA GLY A 257 23.35 -14.58 21.82
C GLY A 257 21.92 -14.22 22.19
N PHE A 258 21.52 -12.98 21.96
CA PHE A 258 20.12 -12.55 22.06
C PHE A 258 19.70 -11.97 20.71
N ASN A 259 18.61 -12.49 20.16
CA ASN A 259 17.93 -11.91 19.01
C ASN A 259 16.48 -11.64 19.39
N SER A 260 16.03 -10.40 19.29
CA SER A 260 14.61 -10.05 19.27
C SER A 260 14.21 -9.59 17.88
N LYS A 261 12.99 -9.94 17.48
CA LYS A 261 12.25 -9.24 16.44
C LYS A 261 10.99 -8.73 17.10
N ASP A 262 10.96 -7.43 17.35
CA ASP A 262 9.85 -6.77 18.02
C ASP A 262 8.90 -6.17 16.97
N ASP A 263 7.61 -6.17 17.31
CA ASP A 263 6.54 -5.44 16.62
C ASP A 263 6.47 -5.62 15.10
N GLN A 264 6.65 -6.86 14.61
CA GLN A 264 6.38 -7.18 13.21
C GLN A 264 4.87 -7.21 12.99
N SER A 265 4.40 -6.73 11.85
CA SER A 265 2.98 -6.75 11.51
C SER A 265 2.77 -7.03 10.03
N GLY A 266 1.60 -7.57 9.71
CA GLY A 266 1.15 -7.74 8.35
C GLY A 266 -0.37 -7.86 8.28
N VAL A 267 -0.86 -8.03 7.06
CA VAL A 267 -2.28 -8.08 6.77
C VAL A 267 -2.55 -9.28 5.86
N ILE A 268 -3.67 -9.95 6.09
CA ILE A 268 -4.20 -11.02 5.25
C ILE A 268 -5.62 -10.61 4.86
N TRP A 269 -5.87 -10.57 3.57
CA TRP A 269 -7.21 -10.43 3.04
C TRP A 269 -7.90 -11.77 3.05
N SER A 270 -9.12 -11.79 3.56
CA SER A 270 -9.90 -13.02 3.65
C SER A 270 -11.36 -12.71 3.44
N ALA A 271 -12.20 -13.72 3.58
CA ALA A 271 -13.64 -13.57 3.45
C ALA A 271 -14.35 -14.20 4.64
N VAL A 272 -15.55 -13.70 4.94
CA VAL A 272 -16.45 -14.37 5.88
C VAL A 272 -16.68 -15.80 5.42
N GLY A 273 -16.44 -16.77 6.31
CA GLY A 273 -16.51 -18.21 6.02
C GLY A 273 -15.16 -18.86 5.71
N SER A 274 -14.13 -18.09 5.36
CA SER A 274 -12.78 -18.59 5.12
C SER A 274 -12.11 -19.11 6.40
N GLN A 275 -11.15 -20.00 6.22
CA GLN A 275 -10.29 -20.51 7.29
C GLN A 275 -8.89 -19.92 7.14
N ILE A 276 -8.27 -19.58 8.26
CA ILE A 276 -6.87 -19.15 8.36
C ILE A 276 -6.14 -20.19 9.19
N ASN A 277 -5.10 -20.78 8.60
CA ASN A 277 -4.23 -21.72 9.30
C ASN A 277 -3.02 -21.00 9.89
N ILE A 278 -2.78 -21.16 11.17
CA ILE A 278 -1.55 -20.70 11.83
C ILE A 278 -0.78 -21.94 12.20
N SER A 279 0.49 -22.04 11.80
CA SER A 279 1.37 -23.11 12.27
C SER A 279 2.67 -22.56 12.83
N LEU A 280 3.05 -23.10 13.98
CA LEU A 280 4.26 -22.77 14.71
C LEU A 280 5.06 -24.04 14.94
N LEU A 281 6.31 -24.04 14.50
CA LEU A 281 7.33 -24.97 14.97
C LEU A 281 8.33 -24.18 15.78
N SER A 282 8.55 -24.57 17.03
CA SER A 282 9.58 -24.01 17.90
C SER A 282 10.34 -25.13 18.56
N ALA A 283 11.63 -25.22 18.28
CA ALA A 283 12.54 -26.21 18.85
C ALA A 283 13.67 -25.49 19.60
N VAL A 284 14.00 -25.98 20.78
CA VAL A 284 15.06 -25.47 21.63
C VAL A 284 15.88 -26.66 22.13
N GLU A 285 17.19 -26.54 22.05
CA GLU A 285 18.16 -27.58 22.32
C GLU A 285 19.28 -26.97 23.17
N ALA A 286 19.58 -27.59 24.31
CA ALA A 286 20.67 -27.19 25.19
C ALA A 286 21.43 -28.43 25.66
N HIS A 287 22.70 -28.50 25.27
CA HIS A 287 23.63 -29.58 25.61
C HIS A 287 24.82 -29.03 26.38
N LEU A 288 25.24 -29.82 27.35
CA LEU A 288 26.53 -29.74 28.05
C LEU A 288 27.30 -31.03 27.79
N ARG A 289 28.47 -30.92 27.15
CA ARG A 289 29.42 -32.02 26.91
C ARG A 289 30.80 -31.62 27.39
N ASP A 290 31.22 -32.09 28.55
CA ASP A 290 32.60 -31.90 28.99
C ASP A 290 33.50 -33.11 28.67
N PRO A 291 34.56 -32.94 27.86
CA PRO A 291 35.61 -33.93 27.69
C PRO A 291 36.59 -33.92 28.88
N VAL A 292 36.20 -34.60 29.96
CA VAL A 292 37.02 -35.16 31.06
C VAL A 292 38.44 -34.61 31.14
N ARG A 293 38.67 -33.57 31.96
CA ARG A 293 40.00 -33.30 32.52
C ARG A 293 40.03 -33.56 34.02
N ALA A 294 40.46 -34.76 34.37
CA ALA A 294 40.73 -35.14 35.75
C ALA A 294 41.71 -34.15 36.43
N GLY A 295 41.27 -33.47 37.48
CA GLY A 295 42.11 -32.70 38.40
C GLY A 295 41.85 -31.19 38.52
N VAL A 296 40.80 -30.66 37.89
CA VAL A 296 40.37 -29.26 38.06
C VAL A 296 39.29 -29.18 39.16
N PRO A 297 39.22 -28.10 39.98
CA PRO A 297 38.13 -27.92 40.95
C PRO A 297 36.75 -27.96 40.26
N PRO A 298 35.67 -28.35 40.96
CA PRO A 298 34.34 -28.39 40.37
C PRO A 298 33.92 -27.01 39.86
N HIS A 299 33.61 -26.92 38.57
CA HIS A 299 33.04 -25.76 37.92
C HIS A 299 31.54 -26.00 37.66
N VAL A 300 30.77 -24.92 37.55
CA VAL A 300 29.34 -25.01 37.25
C VAL A 300 29.14 -24.67 35.78
N GLY A 301 28.98 -25.68 34.94
CA GLY A 301 28.60 -25.50 33.55
C GLY A 301 27.09 -25.27 33.44
N ARG A 302 26.66 -24.26 32.67
CA ARG A 302 25.24 -24.05 32.37
C ARG A 302 25.04 -23.79 30.89
N SER A 303 24.07 -24.47 30.30
CA SER A 303 23.57 -24.18 28.96
C SER A 303 22.10 -23.86 29.08
N ASN A 304 21.72 -22.64 28.69
CA ASN A 304 20.33 -22.24 28.62
C ASN A 304 19.97 -21.83 27.19
N ALA A 305 18.75 -22.17 26.81
CA ALA A 305 18.15 -21.71 25.59
C ALA A 305 16.67 -21.40 25.86
N ILE A 306 16.24 -20.22 25.46
CA ILE A 306 14.88 -19.73 25.61
C ILE A 306 14.39 -19.20 24.27
N PHE A 307 13.16 -19.55 23.93
CA PHE A 307 12.43 -18.92 22.86
C PHE A 307 11.03 -18.59 23.34
N GLN A 308 10.57 -17.37 23.10
CA GLN A 308 9.21 -16.96 23.42
C GLN A 308 8.69 -16.05 22.32
N GLY A 309 7.38 -16.06 22.11
CA GLY A 309 6.77 -15.12 21.21
C GLY A 309 5.29 -14.93 21.49
N LYS A 310 4.76 -13.91 20.84
CA LYS A 310 3.39 -13.45 20.94
C LYS A 310 2.91 -13.11 19.55
N LEU A 311 1.79 -13.70 19.14
CA LEU A 311 1.08 -13.41 17.91
C LEU A 311 -0.30 -12.86 18.29
N ARG A 312 -0.62 -11.69 17.79
CA ARG A 312 -1.93 -11.06 17.89
C ARG A 312 -2.54 -11.07 16.50
N ILE A 313 -3.78 -11.50 16.39
CA ILE A 313 -4.55 -11.49 15.15
C ILE A 313 -5.84 -10.74 15.43
N THR A 314 -6.21 -9.80 14.57
CA THR A 314 -7.42 -9.00 14.69
C THR A 314 -8.16 -9.04 13.37
N VAL A 315 -9.47 -9.23 13.39
CA VAL A 315 -10.32 -9.14 12.20
C VAL A 315 -11.19 -7.91 12.28
N GLY A 316 -11.27 -7.19 11.17
CA GLY A 316 -12.22 -6.11 10.96
C GLY A 316 -12.87 -6.26 9.59
N HIS A 317 -14.01 -5.59 9.41
CA HIS A 317 -14.36 -5.18 8.06
C HIS A 317 -13.26 -4.25 7.55
N PRO A 318 -13.03 -4.21 6.22
CA PRO A 318 -12.41 -3.03 5.65
C PRO A 318 -13.19 -1.83 6.21
N PRO A 319 -12.52 -0.78 6.72
CA PRO A 319 -13.24 0.45 6.93
C PRO A 319 -14.01 0.75 5.63
N PRO A 320 -15.32 1.08 5.68
CA PRO A 320 -15.99 1.54 4.47
C PRO A 320 -15.07 2.62 3.88
N PRO A 321 -14.75 2.55 2.57
CA PRO A 321 -13.80 3.48 1.99
C PRO A 321 -14.21 4.88 2.44
N PRO A 322 -13.34 5.61 3.17
CA PRO A 322 -13.66 6.98 3.51
C PRO A 322 -14.05 7.68 2.20
N PRO A 323 -15.09 8.54 2.19
CA PRO A 323 -15.38 9.33 1.00
C PRO A 323 -14.06 9.92 0.51
N PRO A 324 -13.74 9.81 -0.80
CA PRO A 324 -12.41 10.09 -1.31
C PRO A 324 -11.94 11.43 -0.73
N PRO A 325 -10.77 11.47 -0.05
CA PRO A 325 -10.22 12.71 0.47
C PRO A 325 -10.22 13.78 -0.63
N PRO A 326 -10.42 15.08 -0.32
CA PRO A 326 -10.24 16.09 -1.34
C PRO A 326 -8.75 16.05 -1.63
N LEU A 327 -8.44 15.59 -2.82
CA LEU A 327 -7.08 15.51 -3.28
C LEU A 327 -6.44 16.90 -3.09
N ASN A 328 -5.31 16.95 -2.39
CA ASN A 328 -4.48 18.16 -2.37
C ASN A 328 -3.66 18.18 -3.67
N LEU A 329 -4.36 18.32 -4.81
CA LEU A 329 -3.82 18.35 -6.19
C LEU A 329 -2.97 19.60 -6.48
N GLN A 330 -2.49 20.30 -5.46
CA GLN A 330 -1.72 21.53 -5.67
C GLN A 330 -0.37 21.26 -6.37
N ALA A 331 0.01 20.01 -6.55
CA ALA A 331 1.16 19.61 -7.33
C ALA A 331 0.83 18.29 -8.05
N ALA A 332 -0.13 18.32 -8.97
CA ALA A 332 -0.24 17.29 -9.99
C ALA A 332 0.00 17.92 -11.36
N GLU A 333 0.69 17.18 -12.23
CA GLU A 333 0.95 17.53 -13.62
C GLU A 333 0.26 16.49 -14.51
N PHE A 334 -0.21 16.89 -15.68
CA PHE A 334 -0.85 15.99 -16.64
C PHE A 334 -0.50 16.40 -18.08
N SER A 335 -0.51 15.46 -19.03
CA SER A 335 -0.52 15.73 -20.48
C SER A 335 -1.84 15.28 -21.09
N VAL A 336 -2.07 15.63 -22.36
CA VAL A 336 -3.18 15.14 -23.18
C VAL A 336 -2.60 14.49 -24.42
N ASP A 337 -3.32 13.50 -24.95
CA ASP A 337 -2.91 12.74 -26.14
C ASP A 337 -3.01 13.62 -27.40
N ILE A 338 -2.16 13.34 -28.38
CA ILE A 338 -2.20 13.96 -29.71
C ILE A 338 -3.37 13.45 -30.57
N GLY A 339 -4.56 13.88 -30.21
CA GLY A 339 -5.77 13.64 -31.00
C GLY A 339 -7.01 14.25 -30.35
N SER A 340 -6.90 14.60 -29.07
CA SER A 340 -7.90 15.28 -28.27
C SER A 340 -8.50 16.51 -29.00
N ASP A 341 -9.79 16.81 -28.78
CA ASP A 341 -10.42 17.95 -29.47
C ASP A 341 -9.98 19.32 -28.95
N MET A 342 -9.37 19.33 -27.77
CA MET A 342 -8.73 20.50 -27.18
C MET A 342 -7.22 20.57 -27.49
N GLU A 343 -6.72 19.62 -28.25
CA GLU A 343 -5.34 19.55 -28.71
C GLU A 343 -5.10 20.39 -29.97
N MET A 344 -3.85 20.75 -30.22
CA MET A 344 -3.51 21.65 -31.31
C MET A 344 -3.53 21.01 -32.70
N SER A 345 -3.37 19.69 -32.80
CA SER A 345 -3.30 18.97 -34.06
C SER A 345 -4.64 18.83 -34.77
N ASP A 346 -5.76 18.74 -34.05
CA ASP A 346 -7.04 18.36 -34.66
C ASP A 346 -7.66 19.50 -35.48
N THR A 347 -7.70 19.29 -36.79
CA THR A 347 -8.28 20.25 -37.74
C THR A 347 -9.77 20.00 -38.03
N LEU A 348 -10.32 18.89 -37.53
CA LEU A 348 -11.61 18.35 -37.90
C LEU A 348 -12.72 18.72 -36.93
N THR A 349 -12.43 19.03 -35.67
CA THR A 349 -13.45 19.49 -34.73
C THR A 349 -13.95 20.90 -35.06
N PRO A 350 -15.23 21.08 -35.48
CA PRO A 350 -15.75 22.37 -35.90
C PRO A 350 -16.01 23.29 -34.70
N GLY A 351 -14.95 23.91 -34.16
CA GLY A 351 -15.03 24.87 -33.05
C GLY A 351 -14.08 24.60 -31.89
N GLY A 352 -13.26 23.55 -31.96
CA GLY A 352 -12.32 23.16 -30.90
C GLY A 352 -11.35 24.27 -30.54
N ALA A 353 -11.23 24.54 -29.24
CA ALA A 353 -10.20 25.42 -28.74
C ALA A 353 -8.94 24.57 -28.60
N GLN A 354 -8.14 24.56 -29.66
CA GLN A 354 -6.77 24.05 -29.69
C GLN A 354 -5.93 24.79 -28.63
N LEU A 355 -5.88 24.24 -27.42
CA LEU A 355 -5.33 24.88 -26.22
C LEU A 355 -4.10 24.15 -25.69
N PHE A 356 -4.04 22.83 -25.85
CA PHE A 356 -2.95 22.01 -25.33
C PHE A 356 -1.97 21.58 -26.42
N ASP A 357 -0.72 21.44 -26.00
CA ASP A 357 0.39 20.87 -26.73
C ASP A 357 0.69 19.49 -26.09
N PRO A 358 0.48 18.36 -26.80
CA PRO A 358 0.65 17.01 -26.27
C PRO A 358 2.05 16.73 -25.74
N GLY A 359 3.07 17.39 -26.28
CA GLY A 359 4.43 17.29 -25.76
C GLY A 359 4.61 17.88 -24.36
N ASP A 360 3.67 18.72 -23.91
CA ASP A 360 3.79 19.52 -22.70
C ASP A 360 2.98 18.98 -21.53
N ALA A 361 3.56 19.05 -20.32
CA ALA A 361 2.80 18.77 -19.10
C ALA A 361 2.24 20.06 -18.46
N TYR A 362 0.96 20.03 -18.09
CA TYR A 362 0.17 21.12 -17.53
C TYR A 362 -0.12 20.91 -16.05
N THR A 363 -0.29 22.01 -15.31
CA THR A 363 -0.67 21.92 -13.89
C THR A 363 -2.14 21.55 -13.75
N TRP A 364 -2.42 20.48 -13.01
CA TRP A 364 -3.76 20.11 -12.60
C TRP A 364 -4.46 21.26 -11.87
N GLY A 365 -5.69 21.57 -12.28
CA GLY A 365 -6.51 22.65 -11.72
C GLY A 365 -5.92 24.04 -12.01
N GLY A 366 -5.07 24.12 -13.04
CA GLY A 366 -4.51 25.34 -13.57
C GLY A 366 -5.58 26.35 -14.02
N PRO A 367 -5.18 27.63 -14.25
CA PRO A 367 -6.09 28.61 -14.81
C PRO A 367 -6.51 28.19 -16.24
N PRO A 368 -7.75 28.49 -16.67
CA PRO A 368 -8.15 28.23 -18.05
C PRO A 368 -7.18 28.88 -19.03
N LEU A 369 -6.74 28.11 -20.03
CA LEU A 369 -5.87 28.58 -21.09
C LEU A 369 -6.64 29.56 -21.98
N ALA A 370 -6.06 30.74 -22.20
CA ALA A 370 -6.69 31.77 -23.03
C ALA A 370 -6.47 31.51 -24.53
N CYS A 371 -5.41 30.76 -24.84
CA CYS A 371 -5.01 30.26 -26.14
C CYS A 371 -4.07 29.07 -25.96
N ALA A 372 -3.67 28.44 -27.06
CA ALA A 372 -2.51 27.56 -27.08
C ALA A 372 -1.33 28.19 -26.33
N GLU A 373 -0.95 27.57 -25.23
CA GLU A 373 0.11 27.99 -24.31
C GLU A 373 0.93 26.77 -23.94
N ASN A 374 2.26 26.93 -23.87
CA ASN A 374 3.12 25.87 -23.38
C ASN A 374 2.79 25.54 -21.92
N GLY A 375 2.95 24.27 -21.56
CA GLY A 375 2.76 23.74 -20.22
C GLY A 375 3.81 24.23 -19.22
N VAL A 376 3.73 23.70 -18.00
CA VAL A 376 4.76 23.91 -16.98
C VAL A 376 6.02 23.08 -17.27
N ARG A 377 5.87 21.98 -18.01
CA ARG A 377 6.96 21.23 -18.66
C ARG A 377 6.79 21.43 -20.16
N ASP A 378 7.67 22.24 -20.72
CA ASP A 378 7.71 22.60 -22.13
C ASP A 378 8.66 21.64 -22.84
N ASP A 379 8.20 20.90 -23.84
CA ASP A 379 9.02 19.95 -24.61
C ASP A 379 10.17 20.64 -25.37
N ALA A 380 10.05 21.95 -25.60
CA ALA A 380 11.15 22.77 -26.11
C ALA A 380 12.35 22.75 -25.16
N ALA A 381 12.13 22.50 -23.87
CA ALA A 381 13.19 22.28 -22.88
C ALA A 381 13.82 20.88 -23.00
N ILE A 382 13.06 19.87 -23.43
CA ILE A 382 13.50 18.49 -23.67
C ILE A 382 14.42 18.42 -24.90
N PHE A 383 14.00 19.04 -26.01
CA PHE A 383 14.65 18.93 -27.32
C PHE A 383 15.49 20.17 -27.69
N GLY A 384 15.39 21.26 -26.92
CA GLY A 384 16.07 22.53 -27.20
C GLY A 384 15.41 23.33 -28.34
N ALA A 385 14.39 22.76 -28.95
CA ALA A 385 13.44 23.35 -29.86
C ALA A 385 12.14 22.54 -29.71
N ASP A 386 11.03 23.26 -29.66
CA ASP A 386 9.66 22.77 -29.61
C ASP A 386 9.36 21.93 -30.88
N PRO A 387 9.25 20.58 -30.78
CA PRO A 387 8.70 19.71 -31.81
C PRO A 387 7.25 20.08 -32.15
N TRP A 388 6.66 19.50 -33.20
CA TRP A 388 5.24 19.75 -33.42
C TRP A 388 4.40 18.85 -32.51
N PRO A 389 3.20 19.30 -32.09
CA PRO A 389 2.55 20.54 -32.48
C PRO A 389 3.02 21.77 -31.67
N VAL A 390 3.63 22.76 -32.34
CA VAL A 390 4.16 23.95 -31.65
C VAL A 390 3.06 25.00 -31.34
N PRO A 391 2.97 25.55 -30.12
CA PRO A 391 2.04 26.63 -29.79
C PRO A 391 2.30 27.87 -30.65
N PRO A 392 1.31 28.44 -31.34
CA PRO A 392 1.50 29.64 -32.11
C PRO A 392 1.97 30.80 -31.21
N VAL A 393 3.17 31.31 -31.50
CA VAL A 393 3.75 32.49 -30.83
C VAL A 393 2.66 33.56 -30.60
N PRO A 394 2.44 34.03 -29.35
CA PRO A 394 1.22 34.74 -28.96
C PRO A 394 0.98 35.96 -29.84
N ALA A 395 0.05 35.80 -30.80
CA ALA A 395 -0.43 36.88 -31.65
C ALA A 395 -1.67 37.51 -31.02
N PRO A 396 -1.82 38.85 -31.01
CA PRO A 396 -2.99 39.48 -30.40
C PRO A 396 -4.30 39.12 -31.14
N GLY A 397 -5.12 38.27 -30.53
CA GLY A 397 -6.49 37.94 -30.97
C GLY A 397 -6.63 36.56 -31.64
N CYS A 398 -6.15 35.51 -30.97
CA CYS A 398 -6.11 34.11 -31.43
C CYS A 398 -7.29 33.71 -32.32
N LEU A 399 -6.95 33.55 -33.61
CA LEU A 399 -7.81 33.06 -34.67
C LEU A 399 -6.96 32.08 -35.48
N THR A 400 -7.16 30.80 -35.16
CA THR A 400 -6.81 29.56 -35.89
C THR A 400 -5.61 29.64 -36.83
N VAL A 401 -4.42 29.38 -36.29
CA VAL A 401 -3.36 28.76 -37.10
C VAL A 401 -3.30 27.31 -36.64
N LEU A 402 -3.85 26.42 -37.46
CA LEU A 402 -3.78 24.96 -37.30
C LEU A 402 -2.29 24.59 -37.21
N THR A 403 -1.87 23.95 -36.12
CA THR A 403 -0.47 23.56 -35.92
C THR A 403 -0.04 22.43 -36.87
N GLY A 404 -0.99 21.73 -37.48
CA GLY A 404 -0.72 20.89 -38.64
C GLY A 404 0.04 19.61 -38.32
N ALA A 405 -0.14 19.07 -37.11
CA ALA A 405 -0.04 17.63 -36.95
C ALA A 405 -1.12 16.97 -37.83
N PRO A 406 -0.76 15.94 -38.62
CA PRO A 406 -1.53 15.57 -39.78
C PRO A 406 -2.44 14.40 -39.36
N VAL A 407 -3.19 14.60 -38.28
CA VAL A 407 -4.20 13.65 -37.80
C VAL A 407 -5.11 13.33 -38.98
N CYS A 408 -5.36 12.05 -39.20
CA CYS A 408 -6.23 11.57 -40.27
C CYS A 408 -5.76 11.91 -41.70
N SER A 409 -4.50 12.27 -41.90
CA SER A 409 -3.96 12.58 -43.23
C SER A 409 -3.47 11.34 -44.00
N GLY A 410 -3.24 10.23 -43.30
CA GLY A 410 -2.55 9.04 -43.80
C GLY A 410 -1.08 9.30 -44.16
N ILE A 411 -0.49 10.43 -43.72
CA ILE A 411 0.92 10.78 -43.90
C ILE A 411 1.62 10.58 -42.55
N TRP A 412 2.19 9.39 -42.36
CA TRP A 412 3.00 9.05 -41.20
C TRP A 412 4.37 9.74 -41.28
N ASN A 413 4.67 10.61 -40.32
CA ASN A 413 6.00 11.17 -40.10
C ASN A 413 6.24 11.34 -38.59
N PRO A 414 6.44 10.24 -37.85
CA PRO A 414 6.53 10.25 -36.38
C PRO A 414 7.65 11.18 -35.90
N SER A 415 8.71 11.26 -36.70
CA SER A 415 9.89 12.04 -36.40
C SER A 415 9.74 13.58 -36.43
N GLY A 416 8.56 14.08 -36.83
CA GLY A 416 8.26 15.51 -36.84
C GLY A 416 7.43 15.98 -35.64
N TYR A 417 6.88 15.03 -34.88
CA TYR A 417 5.90 15.27 -33.83
C TYR A 417 6.43 14.73 -32.49
N PHE A 418 5.92 15.26 -31.38
CA PHE A 418 6.19 14.78 -30.04
C PHE A 418 4.89 14.63 -29.26
N ASP A 419 4.73 13.47 -28.62
CA ASP A 419 3.67 13.21 -27.64
C ASP A 419 4.26 12.57 -26.37
N LEU A 420 3.54 12.70 -25.26
CA LEU A 420 3.99 12.45 -23.90
C LEU A 420 3.05 11.48 -23.13
N ASP A 421 3.20 10.19 -23.41
CA ASP A 421 2.39 9.08 -22.86
C ASP A 421 2.71 8.80 -21.39
N GLY A 422 3.97 9.01 -21.00
CA GLY A 422 4.38 8.81 -19.61
C GLY A 422 5.26 9.93 -19.11
N HIS A 423 5.04 10.37 -17.87
CA HIS A 423 6.00 11.22 -17.18
C HIS A 423 6.05 11.01 -15.66
N ASP A 424 7.20 11.35 -15.07
CA ASP A 424 7.39 11.39 -13.62
C ASP A 424 8.45 12.45 -13.26
N ASN A 425 8.21 13.22 -12.21
CA ASN A 425 9.16 14.18 -11.68
C ASN A 425 9.82 13.66 -10.41
N LEU A 426 11.15 13.57 -10.41
CA LEU A 426 11.95 13.16 -9.23
C LEU A 426 12.81 14.29 -8.66
N ASP A 427 13.23 14.14 -7.40
CA ASP A 427 14.23 15.00 -6.73
C ASP A 427 15.67 14.46 -6.89
N VAL A 428 15.84 13.45 -7.76
CA VAL A 428 17.12 12.80 -8.01
C VAL A 428 17.21 12.32 -9.46
N SER A 429 18.41 12.41 -10.03
CA SER A 429 18.72 11.73 -11.30
C SER A 429 19.08 10.27 -11.05
N LEU A 430 18.35 9.35 -11.69
CA LEU A 430 18.59 7.91 -11.68
C LEU A 430 19.68 7.47 -12.67
N ALA A 431 20.07 8.33 -13.62
CA ALA A 431 21.07 8.01 -14.64
C ALA A 431 22.41 7.46 -14.08
N PRO A 432 22.97 7.98 -12.95
CA PRO A 432 24.18 7.41 -12.36
C PRO A 432 23.98 6.05 -11.69
N ALA A 433 22.74 5.71 -11.30
CA ALA A 433 22.40 4.50 -10.58
C ALA A 433 22.14 3.32 -11.53
N LEU A 434 21.43 3.57 -12.64
CA LEU A 434 21.00 2.53 -13.57
C LEU A 434 22.09 2.19 -14.61
N GLY A 435 22.54 3.14 -15.43
CA GLY A 435 23.66 2.93 -16.35
C GLY A 435 23.65 1.56 -17.06
N ALA A 436 24.77 0.83 -17.03
CA ALA A 436 24.84 -0.56 -17.49
C ALA A 436 24.70 -1.60 -16.35
N ASN A 437 24.35 -1.14 -15.15
CA ASN A 437 24.27 -1.99 -13.97
C ASN A 437 22.87 -2.59 -13.86
N LEU A 438 22.78 -3.89 -14.12
CA LEU A 438 21.61 -4.67 -13.76
C LEU A 438 21.63 -4.92 -12.25
N GLY A 439 20.67 -4.36 -11.54
CA GLY A 439 20.47 -4.65 -10.12
C GLY A 439 19.47 -3.70 -9.47
N PRO A 440 18.61 -4.22 -8.59
CA PRO A 440 17.57 -3.41 -8.00
C PRO A 440 18.14 -2.34 -7.07
N ILE A 441 17.56 -1.14 -7.15
CA ILE A 441 17.99 0.02 -6.38
C ILE A 441 17.31 0.00 -5.01
N GLY A 442 18.09 0.00 -3.94
CA GLY A 442 17.55 0.09 -2.58
C GLY A 442 16.98 1.48 -2.26
N VAL A 443 16.11 1.56 -1.25
CA VAL A 443 15.52 2.83 -0.81
C VAL A 443 16.57 3.89 -0.53
N PHE A 444 16.35 5.08 -1.09
CA PHE A 444 17.07 6.30 -0.75
C PHE A 444 16.07 7.41 -0.38
N PRO A 445 16.49 8.46 0.34
CA PRO A 445 15.61 9.57 0.68
C PRO A 445 15.18 10.29 -0.61
N SER A 446 13.88 10.26 -0.91
CA SER A 446 13.22 11.04 -1.95
C SER A 446 11.88 11.55 -1.42
N GLN A 447 11.51 12.76 -1.80
CA GLN A 447 10.18 13.32 -1.52
C GLN A 447 9.17 13.01 -2.62
N CYS A 448 9.65 12.57 -3.77
CA CYS A 448 8.88 12.39 -5.00
C CYS A 448 8.51 10.92 -5.19
N ILE A 449 9.39 10.00 -4.80
CA ILE A 449 9.09 8.56 -4.87
C ILE A 449 8.26 8.13 -3.66
N THR A 450 7.08 7.56 -3.91
CA THR A 450 6.15 7.12 -2.87
C THR A 450 5.92 5.61 -2.86
N THR A 451 5.29 5.07 -1.82
CA THR A 451 4.91 3.66 -1.77
C THR A 451 3.61 3.43 -2.53
N THR A 452 3.47 2.27 -3.16
CA THR A 452 2.31 1.90 -4.00
C THR A 452 1.09 1.46 -3.18
N GLU A 453 0.53 2.36 -2.36
CA GLU A 453 -0.69 2.06 -1.59
C GLU A 453 -1.96 2.32 -2.41
N SER A 454 -1.94 3.36 -3.23
CA SER A 454 -3.01 3.73 -4.17
C SER A 454 -2.36 4.21 -5.46
N LEU A 455 -2.99 3.89 -6.60
CA LEU A 455 -2.68 4.46 -7.90
C LEU A 455 -3.80 5.42 -8.29
N ALA A 456 -3.46 6.50 -8.97
CA ALA A 456 -4.36 7.21 -9.85
C ALA A 456 -4.06 6.73 -11.27
N VAL A 457 -5.11 6.50 -12.06
CA VAL A 457 -5.01 6.07 -13.44
C VAL A 457 -5.97 6.87 -14.32
N SER A 458 -5.53 7.18 -15.54
CA SER A 458 -6.43 7.46 -16.67
C SER A 458 -6.65 6.18 -17.47
N PHE A 459 -7.59 6.18 -18.39
CA PHE A 459 -7.80 5.07 -19.32
C PHE A 459 -7.97 5.62 -20.72
N ASP A 460 -7.36 4.95 -21.68
CA ASP A 460 -7.74 5.08 -23.07
C ASP A 460 -9.15 4.53 -23.23
N ASP A 461 -10.13 5.41 -23.43
CA ASP A 461 -11.43 5.01 -23.95
C ASP A 461 -11.63 5.32 -25.42
N ASP A 462 -10.52 5.60 -26.05
CA ASP A 462 -10.31 5.67 -27.45
C ASP A 462 -9.86 4.25 -27.92
N GLY A 463 -9.49 4.07 -29.18
CA GLY A 463 -9.33 2.78 -29.87
C GLY A 463 -7.86 2.48 -30.15
N ALA A 464 -7.51 1.89 -31.31
CA ALA A 464 -6.09 1.72 -31.69
C ALA A 464 -5.74 2.40 -33.03
N GLU A 465 -6.68 3.10 -33.69
CA GLU A 465 -6.59 3.34 -35.15
C GLU A 465 -6.29 4.81 -35.57
N PHE A 466 -5.80 5.68 -34.69
CA PHE A 466 -5.93 7.15 -34.80
C PHE A 466 -5.02 7.83 -35.83
N TYR A 467 -3.73 7.53 -35.83
CA TYR A 467 -2.76 8.38 -36.52
C TYR A 467 -2.79 8.30 -38.05
N ALA A 468 -3.14 7.13 -38.62
CA ALA A 468 -3.04 6.93 -40.06
C ALA A 468 -4.24 6.27 -40.74
N ASP A 469 -5.34 5.98 -40.04
CA ASP A 469 -6.55 5.57 -40.75
C ASP A 469 -7.17 6.80 -41.46
N PRO A 470 -7.37 6.76 -42.80
CA PRO A 470 -8.12 7.78 -43.52
C PRO A 470 -9.59 7.94 -43.06
N VAL A 471 -10.11 7.07 -42.19
CA VAL A 471 -11.47 7.08 -41.63
C VAL A 471 -11.57 7.95 -40.37
N CYS A 472 -10.46 8.28 -39.71
CA CYS A 472 -10.43 9.28 -38.65
C CYS A 472 -11.39 8.98 -37.50
N GLU A 473 -11.06 7.97 -36.72
CA GLU A 473 -11.42 8.03 -35.31
C GLU A 473 -10.31 8.96 -34.73
N ILE A 474 -10.73 10.02 -34.04
CA ILE A 474 -9.94 10.87 -33.13
C ILE A 474 -10.45 10.51 -31.72
N PRO A 475 -9.74 10.74 -30.62
CA PRO A 475 -10.23 10.44 -29.26
C PRO A 475 -11.71 10.81 -29.03
N THR A 476 -12.12 11.96 -29.55
CA THR A 476 -13.52 12.42 -29.55
C THR A 476 -14.53 11.66 -30.42
N GLN A 477 -14.13 10.64 -31.16
CA GLN A 477 -14.97 9.91 -32.14
C GLN A 477 -14.77 8.40 -32.16
N SER A 478 -13.74 7.90 -31.49
CA SER A 478 -13.60 6.47 -31.23
C SER A 478 -14.62 6.01 -30.22
N ASP A 479 -15.07 4.77 -30.42
CA ASP A 479 -15.78 4.06 -29.38
C ASP A 479 -14.73 3.22 -28.66
N SER A 480 -14.57 3.37 -27.34
CA SER A 480 -13.81 2.43 -26.51
C SER A 480 -14.01 0.99 -26.97
N PRO A 481 -12.97 0.14 -26.96
CA PRO A 481 -13.05 -1.28 -27.29
C PRO A 481 -14.23 -1.97 -26.59
N ASN A 482 -14.58 -1.50 -25.40
CA ASN A 482 -15.87 -1.75 -24.78
C ASN A 482 -16.77 -0.52 -24.82
N PHE A 483 -17.45 -0.27 -25.97
CA PHE A 483 -18.55 0.67 -26.31
C PHE A 483 -19.51 1.16 -25.19
N SER A 484 -19.50 0.52 -24.03
CA SER A 484 -20.13 1.01 -22.84
C SER A 484 -19.30 1.98 -22.01
N ASN A 485 -17.97 2.07 -22.13
CA ASN A 485 -17.08 2.84 -21.26
C ASN A 485 -16.66 4.14 -21.98
N ILE A 486 -17.10 5.26 -21.39
CA ILE A 486 -16.69 6.62 -21.72
C ILE A 486 -16.35 7.16 -20.33
N TYR A 487 -15.07 7.43 -20.07
CA TYR A 487 -14.55 8.13 -18.91
C TYR A 487 -14.85 9.63 -19.08
N GLY A 488 -14.44 10.48 -18.16
CA GLY A 488 -14.97 11.86 -18.08
C GLY A 488 -16.48 12.07 -17.76
N THR A 489 -17.37 11.06 -17.80
CA THR A 489 -18.82 11.24 -17.58
C THR A 489 -19.28 11.32 -16.12
N LEU A 490 -20.38 12.07 -15.85
CA LEU A 490 -21.00 12.29 -14.52
C LEU A 490 -21.51 11.02 -13.77
N LEU A 491 -21.31 9.80 -14.26
CA LEU A 491 -21.86 8.55 -13.70
C LEU A 491 -20.80 7.58 -13.13
N GLY A 492 -19.69 8.11 -12.60
CA GLY A 492 -18.67 7.31 -11.91
C GLY A 492 -17.69 6.63 -12.86
N ARG A 493 -17.54 7.22 -14.04
CA ARG A 493 -16.43 7.02 -14.97
C ARG A 493 -15.84 8.39 -15.17
N ASP A 494 -15.11 8.81 -14.15
CA ASP A 494 -14.41 10.07 -14.13
C ASP A 494 -13.10 9.86 -14.90
N GLU A 495 -12.60 10.93 -15.52
CA GLU A 495 -11.35 10.98 -16.28
C GLU A 495 -10.21 10.27 -15.55
N VAL A 496 -9.96 10.71 -14.32
CA VAL A 496 -9.01 10.04 -13.47
C VAL A 496 -9.75 9.21 -12.42
N LEU A 497 -9.36 7.94 -12.34
CA LEU A 497 -9.80 6.99 -11.34
C LEU A 497 -8.68 6.72 -10.32
N ALA A 498 -9.05 6.38 -9.09
CA ALA A 498 -8.10 5.85 -8.12
C ALA A 498 -8.37 4.37 -7.85
N ILE A 499 -7.27 3.64 -7.66
CA ILE A 499 -7.26 2.21 -7.37
C ILE A 499 -6.45 2.01 -6.10
N ASP A 500 -7.09 1.50 -5.06
CA ASP A 500 -6.38 1.09 -3.86
C ASP A 500 -5.66 -0.26 -4.15
N ALA A 501 -4.33 -0.23 -4.17
CA ALA A 501 -3.49 -1.39 -4.43
C ALA A 501 -3.28 -2.17 -3.14
N MET A 502 -4.08 -3.23 -2.93
CA MET A 502 -4.09 -3.93 -1.65
C MET A 502 -3.35 -5.25 -1.67
N GLY A 503 -2.76 -5.58 -0.52
CA GLY A 503 -2.37 -6.94 -0.21
C GLY A 503 -1.25 -7.46 -1.09
N LEU A 504 -0.11 -6.74 -1.12
CA LEU A 504 1.15 -7.19 -1.70
C LEU A 504 1.57 -8.56 -1.10
N VAL A 505 1.06 -9.64 -1.67
CA VAL A 505 1.46 -11.02 -1.38
C VAL A 505 2.64 -11.36 -2.27
N SER A 506 3.69 -11.99 -1.75
CA SER A 506 4.90 -12.35 -2.51
C SER A 506 4.62 -13.44 -3.57
N PRO A 507 5.06 -13.28 -4.84
CA PRO A 507 5.66 -12.08 -5.45
C PRO A 507 4.62 -10.97 -5.59
N PRO A 508 4.97 -9.70 -5.31
CA PRO A 508 4.04 -8.62 -4.96
C PRO A 508 3.01 -8.37 -6.06
N ARG A 509 1.93 -9.16 -6.06
CA ARG A 509 0.74 -8.91 -6.85
C ARG A 509 -0.24 -8.19 -5.94
N ALA A 510 -0.56 -6.95 -6.29
CA ALA A 510 -1.64 -6.21 -5.68
C ALA A 510 -2.98 -6.76 -6.17
N ILE A 511 -3.94 -6.84 -5.27
CA ILE A 511 -5.34 -7.04 -5.64
C ILE A 511 -5.91 -5.63 -5.88
N PRO A 512 -6.33 -5.29 -7.10
CA PRO A 512 -6.98 -4.00 -7.34
C PRO A 512 -8.31 -4.00 -6.56
N LEU A 513 -8.46 -3.08 -5.61
CA LEU A 513 -9.79 -2.72 -5.18
C LEU A 513 -10.42 -1.89 -6.28
N GLY A 514 -11.61 -2.31 -6.71
CA GLY A 514 -12.28 -1.75 -7.88
C GLY A 514 -12.14 -0.22 -7.96
N PRO A 515 -11.82 0.30 -9.15
CA PRO A 515 -11.52 1.70 -9.35
C PRO A 515 -12.66 2.56 -8.84
N TYR A 516 -12.33 3.74 -8.32
CA TYR A 516 -13.31 4.74 -7.94
C TYR A 516 -12.95 6.10 -8.51
N PRO A 517 -13.97 6.88 -8.95
CA PRO A 517 -13.77 8.19 -9.53
C PRO A 517 -13.04 9.15 -8.59
N ILE A 518 -12.06 9.90 -9.13
CA ILE A 518 -11.43 11.00 -8.40
C ILE A 518 -11.57 12.36 -9.08
N ALA A 519 -11.62 12.44 -10.41
CA ALA A 519 -11.80 13.69 -11.11
C ALA A 519 -12.31 13.54 -12.54
N LEU A 520 -13.33 14.33 -12.88
CA LEU A 520 -13.75 14.58 -14.26
C LEU A 520 -12.72 15.47 -14.96
N GLU A 521 -12.72 15.52 -16.29
CA GLU A 521 -11.86 16.39 -17.09
C GLU A 521 -11.88 17.86 -16.63
N SER A 522 -13.06 18.46 -16.42
CA SER A 522 -13.16 19.84 -15.95
C SER A 522 -12.59 20.05 -14.54
N MET A 523 -12.41 18.97 -13.77
CA MET A 523 -11.69 18.97 -12.51
C MET A 523 -10.18 18.77 -12.68
N VAL A 524 -9.74 18.03 -13.70
CA VAL A 524 -8.33 17.94 -14.13
C VAL A 524 -7.88 19.31 -14.60
N HIS A 525 -8.57 19.93 -15.55
CA HIS A 525 -8.30 21.29 -15.99
C HIS A 525 -9.57 21.97 -16.57
N PRO A 526 -9.85 23.25 -16.26
CA PRO A 526 -11.03 23.94 -16.79
C PRO A 526 -11.08 24.10 -18.31
N SER A 527 -9.94 23.89 -18.99
CA SER A 527 -9.83 23.88 -20.44
C SER A 527 -10.10 22.51 -21.07
N LEU A 528 -10.24 21.43 -20.30
CA LEU A 528 -10.79 20.16 -20.77
C LEU A 528 -12.31 20.15 -20.55
N ALA A 529 -12.96 21.29 -20.75
CA ALA A 529 -14.40 21.40 -20.54
C ALA A 529 -15.05 21.67 -21.89
N PRO A 530 -16.20 21.03 -22.18
CA PRO A 530 -17.09 20.37 -21.22
C PRO A 530 -16.88 18.86 -21.04
N ASP A 531 -17.04 18.35 -19.81
CA ASP A 531 -17.03 16.90 -19.54
C ASP A 531 -17.91 16.10 -20.54
N PRO A 532 -17.43 14.96 -21.07
CA PRO A 532 -18.13 14.16 -22.04
C PRO A 532 -19.41 13.58 -21.45
N ASP A 533 -20.39 13.35 -22.32
CA ASP A 533 -21.60 12.62 -21.96
C ASP A 533 -22.08 11.73 -23.11
N PHE A 534 -23.02 10.82 -22.82
CA PHE A 534 -23.60 9.94 -23.84
C PHE A 534 -24.21 10.66 -25.06
N LEU A 535 -24.41 11.99 -25.01
CA LEU A 535 -24.93 12.78 -26.12
C LEU A 535 -23.83 13.52 -26.86
N ASN A 536 -22.69 13.75 -26.23
CA ASN A 536 -21.51 14.43 -26.76
C ASN A 536 -20.25 13.68 -26.27
N PRO A 537 -20.01 12.44 -26.77
CA PRO A 537 -18.73 11.77 -26.54
C PRO A 537 -17.57 12.51 -27.22
N ALA A 538 -17.89 13.43 -28.14
CA ALA A 538 -16.90 14.22 -28.85
C ALA A 538 -16.26 15.37 -28.05
N PHE A 539 -16.24 15.22 -26.73
CA PHE A 539 -15.52 16.09 -25.82
C PHE A 539 -14.69 15.23 -24.83
N ASP A 540 -14.44 13.95 -25.14
CA ASP A 540 -13.44 13.16 -24.41
C ASP A 540 -12.07 13.77 -24.69
N ASP A 541 -11.47 14.33 -23.64
CA ASP A 541 -10.08 14.76 -23.58
C ASP A 541 -9.39 13.95 -22.49
N ASP A 542 -8.88 12.80 -22.89
CA ASP A 542 -8.16 11.86 -22.04
C ASP A 542 -6.83 12.43 -21.53
N VAL A 543 -6.52 12.05 -20.30
CA VAL A 543 -5.23 12.33 -19.67
C VAL A 543 -4.25 11.26 -20.09
N ASP A 544 -3.38 11.64 -21.02
CA ASP A 544 -2.35 10.77 -21.59
C ASP A 544 -1.22 10.47 -20.59
N SER A 545 -0.75 11.49 -19.86
CA SER A 545 0.21 11.24 -18.77
C SER A 545 -0.12 11.98 -17.48
N LEU A 546 0.32 11.43 -16.34
CA LEU A 546 -0.06 11.92 -15.01
C LEU A 546 1.06 11.74 -13.98
N ASP A 547 1.39 12.82 -13.27
CA ASP A 547 2.26 12.76 -12.09
C ASP A 547 1.61 13.48 -10.89
N MET A 548 1.38 12.73 -9.81
CA MET A 548 0.93 13.26 -8.52
C MET A 548 2.11 13.35 -7.56
N MET A 549 2.61 14.57 -7.41
CA MET A 549 3.77 14.88 -6.60
C MET A 549 3.39 15.64 -5.31
N ALA A 550 4.28 15.59 -4.31
CA ALA A 550 4.05 16.31 -3.06
C ALA A 550 4.30 17.83 -3.19
N ASP A 551 5.27 18.21 -4.02
CA ASP A 551 5.70 19.59 -4.26
C ASP A 551 6.49 19.68 -5.58
N ALA A 552 5.89 20.32 -6.59
CA ALA A 552 6.49 20.55 -7.92
C ALA A 552 7.80 21.34 -7.88
N THR A 553 8.07 22.08 -6.81
CA THR A 553 9.32 22.83 -6.65
C THR A 553 10.47 21.98 -6.15
N VAL A 554 10.21 20.77 -5.64
CA VAL A 554 11.21 19.84 -5.11
C VAL A 554 11.61 18.79 -6.14
N CYS A 555 10.65 18.31 -6.94
CA CYS A 555 10.92 17.31 -7.97
C CYS A 555 11.12 17.99 -9.33
N ASP A 556 12.39 18.29 -9.63
CA ASP A 556 12.79 19.06 -10.81
C ASP A 556 13.48 18.21 -11.89
N VAL A 557 13.66 16.91 -11.64
CA VAL A 557 14.20 15.97 -12.61
C VAL A 557 13.05 15.29 -13.34
N PHE A 558 12.78 15.76 -14.55
CA PHE A 558 11.71 15.30 -15.41
C PHE A 558 12.11 14.03 -16.19
N TYR A 559 11.30 12.99 -16.07
CA TYR A 559 11.37 11.74 -16.82
C TYR A 559 10.18 11.61 -17.74
N PHE A 560 10.37 10.99 -18.90
CA PHE A 560 9.29 10.77 -19.86
C PHE A 560 9.49 9.53 -20.76
N SER A 561 8.39 8.98 -21.27
CA SER A 561 8.29 8.10 -22.45
C SER A 561 7.65 8.90 -23.58
N CYS A 562 7.59 8.33 -24.77
CA CYS A 562 7.08 9.00 -25.93
C CYS A 562 6.36 8.00 -26.82
N ASP A 563 5.28 8.44 -27.42
CA ASP A 563 4.43 7.63 -28.25
C ASP A 563 5.20 7.13 -29.47
N ASN A 564 4.93 5.90 -29.90
CA ASN A 564 5.51 5.32 -31.10
C ASN A 564 5.14 6.13 -32.36
N GLU A 565 3.96 6.74 -32.43
CA GLU A 565 3.51 7.54 -33.59
C GLU A 565 4.01 8.98 -33.56
N ALA A 566 4.48 9.45 -32.40
CA ALA A 566 4.99 10.80 -32.16
C ALA A 566 6.29 10.81 -31.33
N ALA A 567 7.21 9.87 -31.53
CA ALA A 567 8.44 9.79 -30.71
C ALA A 567 9.46 10.94 -30.88
N SER A 568 9.31 11.84 -31.86
CA SER A 568 10.28 12.89 -32.21
C SER A 568 11.71 12.38 -32.52
N PHE A 569 12.63 13.30 -32.83
CA PHE A 569 14.06 12.98 -33.02
C PHE A 569 14.88 13.43 -31.81
N ASP A 570 15.77 12.56 -31.33
CA ASP A 570 16.88 13.01 -30.49
C ASP A 570 17.77 13.97 -31.32
N PRO A 571 17.88 15.25 -30.94
CA PRO A 571 18.57 16.26 -31.73
C PRO A 571 20.09 16.07 -31.79
N ASN A 572 20.67 15.25 -30.90
CA ASN A 572 22.09 14.90 -30.94
C ASN A 572 22.39 13.73 -31.88
N THR A 573 21.57 12.68 -31.82
CA THR A 573 21.83 11.45 -32.57
C THR A 573 21.15 11.48 -33.94
N GLY A 574 20.07 12.23 -34.09
CA GLY A 574 19.20 12.23 -35.27
C GLY A 574 18.44 10.92 -35.44
N ASN A 575 18.39 10.08 -34.40
CA ASN A 575 17.57 8.89 -34.34
C ASN A 575 16.23 9.25 -33.71
N ILE A 576 15.18 8.52 -34.09
CA ILE A 576 13.88 8.60 -33.42
C ILE A 576 14.10 8.10 -31.98
N LEU A 577 13.39 8.68 -31.01
CA LEU A 577 13.32 8.07 -29.69
C LEU A 577 12.68 6.67 -29.80
N ASP A 578 12.91 5.85 -28.80
CA ASP A 578 12.44 4.46 -28.77
C ASP A 578 11.42 4.42 -27.65
N PRO A 579 10.13 4.21 -27.99
CA PRO A 579 8.98 4.48 -27.12
C PRO A 579 9.03 3.64 -25.83
N GLY A 580 9.59 2.43 -25.90
CA GLY A 580 9.77 1.58 -24.71
C GLY A 580 10.80 2.10 -23.70
N ASN A 581 11.59 3.13 -24.03
CA ASN A 581 12.60 3.66 -23.12
C ASN A 581 12.07 4.84 -22.30
N ILE A 582 12.51 4.91 -21.04
CA ILE A 582 12.30 6.11 -20.21
C ILE A 582 13.52 7.01 -20.28
N TYR A 583 13.27 8.23 -20.72
CA TYR A 583 14.24 9.29 -20.87
C TYR A 583 14.22 10.24 -19.68
N GLN A 584 15.38 10.83 -19.39
CA GLN A 584 15.47 12.00 -18.52
C GLN A 584 15.68 13.23 -19.39
N ALA A 585 14.87 14.27 -19.21
CA ALA A 585 15.09 15.54 -19.87
C ALA A 585 16.38 16.21 -19.34
N VAL A 586 17.20 16.72 -20.26
CA VAL A 586 18.45 17.39 -19.93
C VAL A 586 18.44 18.80 -20.48
N ALA A 587 18.70 19.78 -19.61
CA ALA A 587 18.82 21.16 -19.98
C ALA A 587 19.84 21.35 -21.12
N GLY A 588 19.36 21.84 -22.27
CA GLY A 588 20.17 21.97 -23.49
C GLY A 588 19.75 21.05 -24.62
N GLY A 589 18.66 20.30 -24.43
CA GLY A 589 17.88 19.74 -25.52
C GLY A 589 18.34 18.37 -25.97
N SER A 590 18.63 17.42 -25.08
CA SER A 590 18.99 16.06 -25.51
C SER A 590 18.58 15.06 -24.45
N PRO A 591 17.49 14.32 -24.69
CA PRO A 591 17.02 13.28 -23.79
C PRO A 591 18.12 12.27 -23.49
N LEU A 592 18.21 11.83 -22.24
CA LEU A 592 19.12 10.79 -21.80
C LEU A 592 18.33 9.52 -21.49
N VAL A 593 18.56 8.43 -22.22
CA VAL A 593 17.98 7.11 -21.84
C VAL A 593 18.44 6.76 -20.43
N VAL A 594 17.50 6.61 -19.50
CA VAL A 594 17.76 6.22 -18.11
C VAL A 594 17.24 4.82 -17.83
N VAL A 595 16.07 4.46 -18.35
CA VAL A 595 15.55 3.10 -18.33
C VAL A 595 15.46 2.60 -19.77
N ASP A 596 16.41 1.77 -20.14
CA ASP A 596 16.39 0.99 -21.38
C ASP A 596 15.42 -0.20 -21.27
N HIS A 597 14.51 -0.35 -22.22
CA HIS A 597 13.43 -1.35 -22.23
C HIS A 597 13.96 -2.79 -22.19
N ALA A 598 14.96 -3.11 -23.01
CA ALA A 598 15.52 -4.44 -23.11
C ALA A 598 16.41 -4.78 -21.92
N LEU A 599 17.21 -3.82 -21.45
CA LEU A 599 18.15 -4.03 -20.37
C LEU A 599 17.46 -4.08 -19.01
N HIS A 600 16.64 -3.08 -18.69
CA HIS A 600 16.11 -2.91 -17.33
C HIS A 600 14.75 -3.57 -17.13
N MET A 601 13.91 -3.61 -18.17
CA MET A 601 12.57 -4.20 -18.09
C MET A 601 12.53 -5.60 -18.72
N GLY A 602 13.41 -5.90 -19.67
CA GLY A 602 13.37 -7.17 -20.40
C GLY A 602 12.25 -7.22 -21.44
N LEU A 603 11.78 -6.05 -21.87
CA LEU A 603 10.84 -5.88 -22.98
C LEU A 603 11.60 -6.04 -24.31
N PRO A 604 10.97 -6.54 -25.39
CA PRO A 604 11.57 -6.52 -26.71
C PRO A 604 11.60 -5.11 -27.33
N ASP A 605 12.50 -4.90 -28.29
CA ASP A 605 12.51 -3.69 -29.13
C ASP A 605 11.14 -3.48 -29.80
N GLY A 606 10.67 -2.24 -29.81
CA GLY A 606 9.39 -1.85 -30.41
C GLY A 606 8.20 -1.88 -29.46
N VAL A 607 8.42 -2.16 -28.16
CA VAL A 607 7.35 -1.97 -27.17
C VAL A 607 7.12 -0.49 -26.97
N ASP A 608 5.86 -0.10 -26.89
CA ASP A 608 5.46 1.21 -26.45
C ASP A 608 5.16 1.23 -24.95
N ILE A 609 5.68 2.22 -24.24
CA ILE A 609 5.30 2.46 -22.85
C ILE A 609 4.43 3.69 -22.83
N ASP A 610 3.15 3.36 -22.73
CA ASP A 610 2.01 4.21 -22.45
C ASP A 610 2.21 4.92 -21.09
N ALA A 611 1.67 4.41 -19.98
CA ALA A 611 1.97 5.01 -18.68
C ALA A 611 3.27 4.51 -18.03
N PHE A 612 3.92 5.36 -17.19
CA PHE A 612 4.80 4.87 -16.12
C PHE A 612 4.87 5.75 -14.86
N HIS A 613 5.34 5.15 -13.75
CA HIS A 613 5.64 5.87 -12.51
C HIS A 613 6.69 5.16 -11.64
N PHE A 614 7.61 5.91 -11.02
CA PHE A 614 8.59 5.38 -10.06
C PHE A 614 8.02 5.29 -8.65
N ALA A 615 8.18 4.13 -8.02
CA ALA A 615 7.66 3.90 -6.68
C ALA A 615 8.58 3.04 -5.79
N TRP A 616 8.24 2.99 -4.50
CA TRP A 616 8.82 2.06 -3.54
C TRP A 616 7.92 0.85 -3.38
N LEU A 617 8.46 -0.33 -3.69
CA LEU A 617 7.77 -1.60 -3.55
C LEU A 617 8.66 -2.63 -2.86
N TYR A 618 8.04 -3.54 -2.10
CA TYR A 618 8.77 -4.61 -1.43
C TYR A 618 9.12 -5.73 -2.44
N ASN A 619 10.42 -5.91 -2.68
CA ASN A 619 10.95 -7.00 -3.49
C ASN A 619 11.21 -8.22 -2.61
N ASP A 620 10.48 -9.30 -2.85
CA ASP A 620 10.57 -10.54 -2.09
C ASP A 620 11.86 -11.34 -2.38
N ARG A 621 12.33 -11.32 -3.62
CA ARG A 621 13.60 -11.94 -4.04
C ARG A 621 14.79 -11.38 -3.28
N HIS A 622 14.74 -10.08 -2.97
CA HIS A 622 15.78 -9.39 -2.20
C HIS A 622 15.43 -9.17 -0.73
N ASN A 623 14.18 -9.48 -0.32
CA ASN A 623 13.65 -9.25 1.02
C ASN A 623 13.91 -7.80 1.50
N ALA A 624 13.66 -6.83 0.62
CA ALA A 624 13.90 -5.41 0.87
C ALA A 624 12.93 -4.55 0.05
N VAL A 625 12.62 -3.34 0.53
CA VAL A 625 11.96 -2.31 -0.28
C VAL A 625 12.97 -1.77 -1.29
N GLN A 626 12.56 -1.68 -2.55
CA GLN A 626 13.40 -1.29 -3.67
C GLN A 626 12.61 -0.38 -4.62
N LEU A 627 13.35 0.35 -5.45
CA LEU A 627 12.78 1.15 -6.52
C LEU A 627 12.12 0.21 -7.52
N VAL A 628 10.87 0.49 -7.84
CA VAL A 628 10.12 -0.17 -8.90
C VAL A 628 9.70 0.89 -9.91
N LEU A 629 9.68 0.51 -11.18
CA LEU A 629 8.96 1.22 -12.23
C LEU A 629 7.64 0.48 -12.41
N LEU A 630 6.53 1.16 -12.15
CA LEU A 630 5.20 0.73 -12.58
C LEU A 630 5.01 1.24 -14.00
N PHE A 631 4.42 0.44 -14.88
CA PHE A 631 4.17 0.83 -16.26
C PHE A 631 2.99 0.06 -16.87
N SER A 632 2.30 0.62 -17.84
CA SER A 632 1.46 -0.07 -18.82
C SER A 632 2.18 -0.08 -20.16
N VAL A 633 1.58 -0.71 -21.15
CA VAL A 633 2.04 -0.65 -22.54
C VAL A 633 0.84 -0.31 -23.38
N ASP A 634 1.08 0.31 -24.51
CA ASP A 634 0.04 0.67 -25.45
C ASP A 634 -0.54 -0.61 -26.11
N ASP A 635 -1.67 -0.48 -26.78
CA ASP A 635 -2.32 -1.57 -27.47
C ASP A 635 -1.57 -2.04 -28.73
N ASN A 636 -2.25 -2.23 -29.86
CA ASN A 636 -1.60 -2.64 -31.08
C ASN A 636 -2.28 -1.91 -32.20
N ASP A 637 -1.62 -0.87 -32.66
CA ASP A 637 -2.14 -0.09 -33.77
C ASP A 637 -2.09 -0.96 -35.07
N PRO A 638 -3.03 -0.80 -36.03
CA PRO A 638 -3.01 -1.57 -37.28
C PRO A 638 -1.95 -1.14 -38.32
N ILE A 639 -1.24 -0.04 -38.10
CA ILE A 639 -0.50 0.73 -39.11
C ILE A 639 1.01 0.77 -38.84
N THR A 640 1.44 0.53 -37.62
CA THR A 640 2.80 0.34 -37.19
C THR A 640 3.17 -1.12 -37.47
N PRO A 641 4.41 -1.37 -37.89
CA PRO A 641 4.80 -2.72 -38.30
C PRO A 641 5.04 -3.66 -37.11
N GLU A 642 4.99 -3.13 -35.88
CA GLU A 642 5.46 -3.76 -34.65
C GLU A 642 4.26 -4.11 -33.76
N ASP A 643 4.47 -5.00 -32.80
CA ASP A 643 3.47 -5.37 -31.80
C ASP A 643 3.84 -4.52 -30.59
N GLU A 644 3.21 -3.35 -30.43
CA GLU A 644 3.56 -2.32 -29.43
C GLU A 644 3.39 -2.84 -28.01
N SER A 645 2.30 -3.55 -27.74
CA SER A 645 2.18 -4.28 -26.47
C SER A 645 3.22 -5.41 -26.30
N ALA A 646 3.86 -5.88 -27.37
CA ALA A 646 4.61 -7.14 -27.45
C ALA A 646 3.84 -8.36 -26.88
N GLY A 647 2.52 -8.38 -27.09
CA GLY A 647 1.59 -9.38 -26.58
C GLY A 647 1.34 -9.31 -25.08
N LEU A 648 1.70 -8.20 -24.42
CA LEU A 648 1.21 -7.85 -23.10
C LEU A 648 -0.24 -7.37 -23.18
N ASP A 649 -0.91 -7.37 -22.03
CA ASP A 649 -2.25 -6.82 -21.85
C ASP A 649 -2.11 -5.32 -21.52
N PRO A 650 -2.58 -4.39 -22.37
CA PRO A 650 -2.44 -2.93 -22.18
C PRO A 650 -3.16 -2.45 -20.92
N SER A 651 -4.33 -3.06 -20.66
CA SER A 651 -5.11 -2.87 -19.44
C SER A 651 -4.47 -3.37 -18.13
N MET A 652 -3.21 -3.84 -18.15
CA MET A 652 -2.49 -4.33 -16.98
C MET A 652 -1.37 -3.38 -16.57
N VAL A 653 -1.34 -3.02 -15.29
CA VAL A 653 -0.13 -2.43 -14.70
C VAL A 653 0.91 -3.54 -14.49
N TYR A 654 2.10 -3.34 -15.03
CA TYR A 654 3.30 -4.12 -14.80
C TYR A 654 4.22 -3.42 -13.80
N ALA A 655 5.13 -4.20 -13.25
CA ALA A 655 6.15 -3.71 -12.33
C ALA A 655 7.52 -4.29 -12.70
N SER A 656 8.53 -3.43 -12.79
CA SER A 656 9.94 -3.80 -12.97
C SER A 656 10.80 -3.27 -11.82
N PHE A 657 11.60 -4.14 -11.22
CA PHE A 657 12.64 -3.71 -10.26
C PHE A 657 13.94 -3.29 -10.94
N LEU A 658 13.88 -3.02 -12.25
CA LEU A 658 14.99 -2.57 -13.08
C LEU A 658 16.17 -3.58 -13.09
N ASP A 659 15.84 -4.87 -12.97
CA ASP A 659 16.78 -5.99 -12.95
C ASP A 659 16.73 -6.87 -14.21
N GLY A 660 16.10 -6.37 -15.27
CA GLY A 660 15.95 -7.03 -16.57
C GLY A 660 14.72 -7.94 -16.67
N GLY A 661 13.71 -7.70 -15.84
CA GLY A 661 12.43 -8.40 -15.90
C GLY A 661 11.28 -7.58 -15.33
N TYR A 662 10.07 -7.93 -15.73
CA TYR A 662 8.82 -7.38 -15.23
C TYR A 662 7.87 -8.48 -14.74
N TYR A 663 6.79 -8.08 -14.10
CA TYR A 663 5.67 -8.95 -13.72
C TYR A 663 4.37 -8.14 -13.66
N GLU A 664 3.23 -8.81 -13.84
CA GLU A 664 1.89 -8.25 -13.60
C GLU A 664 1.82 -7.71 -12.16
N PHE A 665 1.68 -6.40 -11.99
CA PHE A 665 1.54 -5.76 -10.69
C PHE A 665 0.18 -6.10 -10.08
N PHE A 666 -0.88 -6.13 -10.87
CA PHE A 666 -2.20 -6.54 -10.41
C PHE A 666 -2.48 -8.03 -10.62
N THR A 667 -3.40 -8.58 -9.82
CA THR A 667 -3.88 -9.97 -10.01
C THR A 667 -4.82 -10.15 -11.21
N SER A 668 -5.31 -9.04 -11.75
CA SER A 668 -6.21 -8.96 -12.91
C SER A 668 -6.04 -7.59 -13.56
N PRO A 669 -6.25 -7.49 -14.88
CA PRO A 669 -6.22 -6.22 -15.58
C PRO A 669 -7.29 -5.24 -15.04
N LEU A 670 -7.06 -3.96 -15.30
CA LEU A 670 -8.00 -2.87 -15.20
C LEU A 670 -8.95 -2.92 -16.41
N GLY A 671 -10.00 -2.11 -16.44
CA GLY A 671 -11.14 -2.37 -17.33
C GLY A 671 -10.88 -2.14 -18.82
N GLU A 672 -9.95 -1.23 -19.12
CA GLU A 672 -9.52 -0.72 -20.43
C GLU A 672 -8.01 -0.46 -20.38
N ASP A 673 -7.46 0.07 -21.48
CA ASP A 673 -6.07 0.52 -21.58
C ASP A 673 -5.71 1.64 -20.61
N ILE A 674 -4.43 1.87 -20.34
CA ILE A 674 -3.99 2.74 -19.26
C ILE A 674 -2.93 3.73 -19.74
N ASP A 675 -3.34 4.94 -20.08
CA ASP A 675 -2.46 5.99 -20.62
C ASP A 675 -1.66 6.61 -19.49
N ALA A 676 -2.34 6.90 -18.37
CA ALA A 676 -1.70 7.55 -17.25
C ALA A 676 -1.69 6.71 -15.98
N ILE A 677 -0.56 6.71 -15.28
CA ILE A 677 -0.39 6.09 -13.95
C ILE A 677 0.39 7.03 -13.06
N SER A 678 -0.12 7.31 -11.87
CA SER A 678 0.68 7.90 -10.79
C SER A 678 0.44 7.19 -9.48
N THR A 679 1.47 7.06 -8.64
CA THR A 679 1.20 6.72 -7.25
C THR A 679 0.55 7.89 -6.54
N TRP A 680 -0.38 7.57 -5.65
CA TRP A 680 -1.06 8.57 -4.86
C TRP A 680 -0.89 8.24 -3.39
N ARG A 681 -0.22 9.14 -2.65
CA ARG A 681 -0.24 9.05 -1.19
C ARG A 681 -1.60 9.47 -0.70
N ARG A 682 -2.30 8.52 -0.07
CA ARG A 682 -3.37 8.80 0.89
C ARG A 682 -2.78 9.37 2.19
N GLU A 683 -1.84 10.32 2.10
CA GLU A 683 -1.40 11.08 3.26
C GLU A 683 -2.65 11.70 3.88
N SER A 684 -2.82 11.47 5.18
CA SER A 684 -3.99 11.82 5.97
C SER A 684 -4.53 13.18 5.53
N ALA A 685 -5.55 13.15 4.67
CA ALA A 685 -5.94 14.36 3.97
C ALA A 685 -6.15 15.48 4.99
N PRO A 686 -5.71 16.72 4.68
CA PRO A 686 -6.14 17.85 5.48
C PRO A 686 -7.66 17.73 5.64
N PRO A 687 -8.21 17.89 6.87
CA PRO A 687 -9.61 17.63 7.14
C PRO A 687 -10.43 18.28 6.04
N GLN A 688 -11.21 17.45 5.32
CA GLN A 688 -11.99 17.86 4.16
C GLN A 688 -12.54 19.26 4.41
N THR A 689 -12.26 20.20 3.51
CA THR A 689 -12.70 21.59 3.70
C THR A 689 -14.22 21.61 3.60
N MET A 690 -14.85 21.53 4.76
CA MET A 690 -16.30 21.57 4.87
C MET A 690 -16.78 22.96 4.46
N GLY A 691 -17.91 22.99 3.77
CA GLY A 691 -18.50 24.18 3.18
C GLY A 691 -20.00 24.00 3.09
N ALA A 692 -20.72 25.09 2.87
CA ALA A 692 -22.15 25.06 2.70
C ALA A 692 -22.54 24.50 1.32
N CYS A 693 -23.37 23.47 1.33
CA CYS A 693 -24.07 22.96 0.17
C CYS A 693 -25.52 23.40 0.20
N CYS A 694 -25.91 24.29 -0.71
CA CYS A 694 -27.27 24.76 -0.86
C CYS A 694 -28.09 23.73 -1.63
N LEU A 695 -28.99 23.07 -0.91
CA LEU A 695 -29.82 21.99 -1.41
C LEU A 695 -30.94 22.54 -2.29
N ALA A 696 -31.32 21.81 -3.35
CA ALA A 696 -32.45 22.15 -4.21
C ALA A 696 -33.76 22.41 -3.44
N SER A 697 -33.92 21.81 -2.26
CA SER A 697 -35.08 21.99 -1.39
C SER A 697 -35.10 23.32 -0.61
N GLY A 698 -34.12 24.21 -0.84
CA GLY A 698 -33.92 25.43 -0.06
C GLY A 698 -33.22 25.20 1.30
N GLY A 699 -32.75 23.98 1.56
CA GLY A 699 -31.96 23.66 2.76
C GLY A 699 -30.47 23.96 2.56
N CYS A 700 -29.70 23.94 3.64
CA CYS A 700 -28.24 23.94 3.57
C CYS A 700 -27.71 22.82 4.44
N ALA A 701 -26.69 22.12 3.95
CA ALA A 701 -25.91 21.21 4.76
C ALA A 701 -24.43 21.51 4.60
N VAL A 702 -23.71 21.49 5.72
CA VAL A 702 -22.25 21.59 5.71
C VAL A 702 -21.73 20.20 5.37
N MET A 703 -21.22 20.03 4.16
CA MET A 703 -20.65 18.77 3.66
C MET A 703 -19.36 19.07 2.92
N THR A 704 -18.87 18.16 2.06
CA THR A 704 -17.72 18.38 1.18
C THR A 704 -18.19 18.75 -0.22
N GLN A 705 -17.33 19.33 -1.06
CA GLN A 705 -17.71 19.69 -2.43
C GLN A 705 -18.20 18.47 -3.22
N ALA A 706 -17.44 17.36 -3.18
CA ALA A 706 -17.81 16.10 -3.83
C ALA A 706 -19.21 15.61 -3.40
N ASN A 707 -19.48 15.59 -2.09
CA ASN A 707 -20.80 15.21 -1.60
C ASN A 707 -21.91 16.18 -2.04
N CYS A 708 -21.59 17.47 -2.20
CA CYS A 708 -22.57 18.45 -2.63
C CYS A 708 -23.00 18.25 -4.09
N VAL A 709 -22.03 18.02 -4.98
CA VAL A 709 -22.28 17.90 -6.43
C VAL A 709 -22.97 16.58 -6.81
N THR A 710 -22.78 15.51 -6.01
CA THR A 710 -23.46 14.21 -6.24
C THR A 710 -24.99 14.28 -6.13
N VAL A 711 -25.53 15.29 -5.45
CA VAL A 711 -26.97 15.47 -5.31
C VAL A 711 -27.44 16.47 -6.37
N ARG A 712 -28.20 15.97 -7.34
CA ARG A 712 -28.74 16.76 -8.46
C ARG A 712 -29.38 18.07 -7.97
N ASN A 713 -29.02 19.16 -8.63
CA ASN A 713 -29.51 20.52 -8.36
C ASN A 713 -29.06 21.11 -7.01
N ASN A 714 -27.91 20.71 -6.47
CA ASN A 714 -27.32 21.41 -5.33
C ASN A 714 -26.20 22.35 -5.78
N VAL A 715 -25.91 23.38 -4.97
CA VAL A 715 -24.86 24.36 -5.26
C VAL A 715 -23.89 24.46 -4.09
N TRP A 716 -22.63 24.16 -4.35
CA TRP A 716 -21.56 24.32 -3.37
C TRP A 716 -21.16 25.80 -3.26
N ARG A 717 -21.04 26.31 -2.03
CA ARG A 717 -20.73 27.73 -1.77
C ARG A 717 -19.27 27.99 -1.41
N GLY A 718 -18.41 26.98 -1.55
CA GLY A 718 -16.98 27.09 -1.30
C GLY A 718 -16.57 26.65 0.10
N ALA A 719 -15.29 26.31 0.25
CA ALA A 719 -14.68 25.87 1.50
C ALA A 719 -14.81 26.91 2.63
N GLY A 720 -15.07 26.45 3.85
CA GLY A 720 -15.15 27.29 5.06
C GLY A 720 -16.44 28.10 5.19
N THR A 721 -17.34 28.03 4.20
CA THR A 721 -18.69 28.57 4.34
C THR A 721 -19.55 27.67 5.23
N ASP A 722 -20.51 28.26 5.95
CA ASP A 722 -21.39 27.51 6.84
C ASP A 722 -22.86 27.79 6.52
N CYS A 723 -23.75 26.98 7.11
CA CYS A 723 -25.19 27.11 6.93
C CYS A 723 -25.83 28.06 7.95
N SER A 724 -25.10 29.08 8.42
CA SER A 724 -25.67 30.05 9.36
C SER A 724 -26.77 30.88 8.70
N ASP A 725 -27.89 31.01 9.41
CA ASP A 725 -28.98 31.96 9.12
C ASP A 725 -28.90 33.08 10.17
N ALA A 726 -28.05 34.08 9.93
CA ALA A 726 -27.82 35.16 10.89
C ALA A 726 -29.03 36.09 10.98
N ASN A 727 -29.85 36.18 9.93
CA ASN A 727 -31.02 37.04 9.89
C ASN A 727 -32.31 36.38 10.45
N GLN A 728 -32.27 35.06 10.72
CA GLN A 728 -33.33 34.22 11.30
C GLN A 728 -34.62 34.16 10.45
N ASN A 729 -34.52 34.28 9.14
CA ASN A 729 -35.69 34.19 8.25
C ASN A 729 -36.05 32.75 7.85
N GLY A 730 -35.24 31.76 8.27
CA GLY A 730 -35.40 30.35 7.95
C GLY A 730 -34.61 29.86 6.74
N ALA A 731 -33.82 30.73 6.09
CA ALA A 731 -32.90 30.40 4.99
C ALA A 731 -31.45 30.73 5.40
N PRO A 732 -30.49 29.80 5.20
CA PRO A 732 -29.07 30.06 5.47
C PRO A 732 -28.52 31.19 4.61
N ASP A 733 -27.84 32.18 5.20
CA ASP A 733 -27.43 33.43 4.53
C ASP A 733 -26.56 33.18 3.28
N VAL A 734 -25.73 32.13 3.30
CA VAL A 734 -24.89 31.72 2.17
C VAL A 734 -25.69 31.16 0.98
N CYS A 735 -26.90 30.67 1.24
CA CYS A 735 -27.84 30.17 0.24
C CYS A 735 -28.87 31.23 -0.16
N GLU A 736 -28.91 32.37 0.52
CA GLU A 736 -29.68 33.52 0.12
C GLU A 736 -29.05 34.20 -1.09
N CYS A 737 -29.87 34.95 -1.81
CA CYS A 737 -29.45 35.77 -2.93
C CYS A 737 -28.60 36.93 -2.40
N ARG A 738 -27.29 36.70 -2.35
CA ARG A 738 -26.31 37.63 -1.78
C ARG A 738 -26.27 38.96 -2.51
N PHE A 739 -26.64 38.95 -3.79
CA PHE A 739 -26.74 40.11 -4.66
C PHE A 739 -28.17 40.14 -5.20
N CYS A 740 -28.70 41.34 -5.42
CA CYS A 740 -30.12 41.65 -5.65
C CYS A 740 -30.94 40.57 -6.35
N LYS A 741 -32.23 40.45 -6.02
CA LYS A 741 -33.17 39.68 -6.86
C LYS A 741 -33.01 40.08 -8.33
N GLY A 742 -32.68 39.10 -9.18
CA GLY A 742 -32.38 39.29 -10.60
C GLY A 742 -30.89 39.21 -10.97
N ASP A 743 -29.95 39.25 -10.04
CA ASP A 743 -28.52 38.99 -10.31
C ASP A 743 -28.27 37.48 -10.14
N VAL A 744 -28.28 36.77 -11.26
CA VAL A 744 -28.28 35.29 -11.27
C VAL A 744 -26.88 34.73 -11.46
N ASN A 745 -25.96 35.52 -12.03
CA ASN A 745 -24.56 35.13 -12.17
C ASN A 745 -23.73 35.52 -10.93
N GLY A 746 -24.28 36.34 -10.03
CA GLY A 746 -23.67 36.74 -8.76
C GLY A 746 -22.57 37.79 -8.90
N ASP A 747 -22.56 38.57 -9.98
CA ASP A 747 -21.52 39.56 -10.27
C ASP A 747 -21.76 40.93 -9.60
N GLY A 748 -22.87 41.08 -8.88
CA GLY A 748 -23.29 42.29 -8.19
C GLY A 748 -24.11 43.24 -9.06
N GLN A 749 -24.43 42.87 -10.30
CA GLN A 749 -25.17 43.69 -11.26
C GLN A 749 -26.35 42.91 -11.84
N ILE A 750 -27.42 43.63 -12.18
CA ILE A 750 -28.54 43.08 -12.96
C ILE A 750 -28.41 43.64 -14.36
N ASN A 751 -27.86 42.87 -15.28
CA ASN A 751 -27.52 43.29 -16.64
C ASN A 751 -27.84 42.19 -17.68
N GLY A 752 -27.39 42.38 -18.92
CA GLY A 752 -27.71 41.44 -20.01
C GLY A 752 -27.20 40.01 -19.80
N LEU A 753 -26.17 39.82 -18.95
CA LEU A 753 -25.59 38.52 -18.62
C LEU A 753 -26.53 37.66 -17.78
N ASP A 754 -27.44 38.29 -17.03
CA ASP A 754 -28.43 37.61 -16.19
C ASP A 754 -29.60 37.01 -16.99
N ILE A 755 -29.79 37.44 -18.25
CA ILE A 755 -30.96 37.06 -19.04
C ILE A 755 -31.00 35.56 -19.32
N ARG A 756 -29.85 34.96 -19.67
CA ARG A 756 -29.82 33.54 -20.03
C ARG A 756 -30.07 32.63 -18.82
N PRO A 757 -29.36 32.79 -17.69
CA PRO A 757 -29.67 32.04 -16.47
C PRO A 757 -31.11 32.28 -15.96
N PHE A 758 -31.63 33.51 -16.12
CA PHE A 758 -33.02 33.81 -15.78
C PHE A 758 -34.01 32.96 -16.59
N LEU A 759 -33.80 32.89 -17.91
CA LEU A 759 -34.64 32.11 -18.82
C LEU A 759 -34.54 30.61 -18.56
N ASP A 760 -33.35 30.09 -18.27
CA ASP A 760 -33.14 28.68 -17.98
C ASP A 760 -33.96 28.27 -16.73
N CYS A 761 -33.98 29.12 -15.70
CA CYS A 761 -34.83 28.95 -14.51
C CYS A 761 -36.34 29.06 -14.79
N LEU A 762 -36.74 30.05 -15.58
CA LEU A 762 -38.15 30.26 -15.96
C LEU A 762 -38.70 29.06 -16.74
N ILE A 763 -37.89 28.47 -17.62
CA ILE A 763 -38.28 27.32 -18.45
C ILE A 763 -38.27 26.03 -17.63
N ALA A 764 -37.29 25.84 -16.74
CA ALA A 764 -37.19 24.66 -15.89
C ALA A 764 -38.27 24.62 -14.78
N GLY A 765 -38.86 25.77 -14.43
CA GLY A 765 -39.98 25.90 -13.50
C GLY A 765 -39.59 25.87 -12.03
N ILE A 766 -38.53 25.15 -11.63
CA ILE A 766 -37.89 25.19 -10.30
C ILE A 766 -36.44 24.69 -10.43
N GLY A 767 -35.46 25.47 -9.97
CA GLY A 767 -34.03 25.13 -9.94
C GLY A 767 -33.31 25.85 -8.79
N PRO A 768 -32.09 25.44 -8.42
CA PRO A 768 -31.46 25.81 -7.14
C PRO A 768 -31.09 27.28 -6.98
N ASN A 769 -30.96 28.01 -8.09
CA ASN A 769 -30.71 29.46 -8.08
C ASN A 769 -31.96 30.28 -8.43
N CYS A 770 -33.09 29.62 -8.68
CA CYS A 770 -34.30 30.31 -9.13
C CYS A 770 -34.99 31.11 -8.01
N GLY A 771 -34.65 30.86 -6.74
CA GLY A 771 -35.12 31.68 -5.62
C GLY A 771 -34.74 33.15 -5.74
N CYS A 772 -33.62 33.46 -6.42
CA CYS A 772 -33.19 34.83 -6.70
C CYS A 772 -33.95 35.50 -7.83
N LEU A 773 -34.72 34.71 -8.58
CA LEU A 773 -35.49 35.15 -9.72
C LEU A 773 -36.98 35.28 -9.42
N ASP A 774 -37.41 34.93 -8.21
CA ASP A 774 -38.71 35.29 -7.67
C ASP A 774 -38.71 36.78 -7.30
N MET A 775 -38.74 37.63 -8.33
CA MET A 775 -38.64 39.07 -8.25
C MET A 775 -39.78 39.68 -7.42
N ASP A 776 -40.97 39.07 -7.41
CA ASP A 776 -42.12 39.55 -6.63
C ASP A 776 -42.23 38.95 -5.21
N GLY A 777 -41.48 37.88 -4.91
CA GLY A 777 -41.44 37.24 -3.60
C GLY A 777 -42.62 36.31 -3.31
N ASN A 778 -43.30 35.80 -4.34
CA ASN A 778 -44.46 34.91 -4.20
C ASN A 778 -44.07 33.42 -4.03
N GLY A 779 -42.79 33.10 -4.14
CA GLY A 779 -42.22 31.75 -4.04
C GLY A 779 -42.19 30.96 -5.35
N THR A 780 -42.48 31.57 -6.49
CA THR A 780 -42.45 30.92 -7.82
C THR A 780 -41.89 31.86 -8.87
N VAL A 781 -41.05 31.36 -9.78
CA VAL A 781 -40.57 32.13 -10.95
C VAL A 781 -41.55 31.95 -12.09
N ASN A 782 -42.28 33.00 -12.43
CA ASN A 782 -43.31 32.99 -13.45
C ASN A 782 -43.32 34.30 -14.25
N GLN A 783 -44.39 34.50 -15.04
CA GLN A 783 -44.53 35.68 -15.90
C GLN A 783 -44.48 37.02 -15.12
N ALA A 784 -44.93 37.05 -13.86
CA ALA A 784 -44.87 38.23 -13.01
C ALA A 784 -43.42 38.64 -12.72
N ASP A 785 -42.53 37.66 -12.58
CA ASP A 785 -41.11 37.90 -12.33
C ASP A 785 -40.38 38.39 -13.57
N VAL A 786 -40.76 37.90 -14.76
CA VAL A 786 -40.24 38.37 -16.05
C VAL A 786 -40.47 39.89 -16.19
N GLU A 787 -41.66 40.37 -15.83
CA GLU A 787 -41.99 41.80 -15.94
C GLU A 787 -41.13 42.65 -15.00
N LEU A 788 -40.88 42.18 -13.78
CA LEU A 788 -40.05 42.86 -12.80
C LEU A 788 -38.55 42.79 -13.15
N PHE A 789 -38.08 41.66 -13.65
CA PHE A 789 -36.71 41.48 -14.12
C PHE A 789 -36.42 42.38 -15.33
N ALA A 790 -37.30 42.38 -16.33
CA ALA A 790 -37.19 43.27 -17.49
C ALA A 790 -37.26 44.76 -17.10
N ALA A 791 -38.14 45.13 -16.16
CA ALA A 791 -38.19 46.50 -15.65
C ALA A 791 -36.89 46.90 -14.97
N THR A 792 -36.26 45.99 -14.22
CA THR A 792 -35.00 46.20 -13.52
C THR A 792 -33.83 46.36 -14.50
N LEU A 793 -33.77 45.56 -15.57
CA LEU A 793 -32.78 45.70 -16.64
C LEU A 793 -32.88 47.04 -17.38
N ILE A 794 -34.09 47.55 -17.59
CA ILE A 794 -34.33 48.78 -18.37
C ILE A 794 -34.15 50.04 -17.53
N LEU A 795 -34.62 50.03 -16.29
CA LEU A 795 -34.65 51.22 -15.42
C LEU A 795 -33.44 51.30 -14.47
N GLY A 796 -32.65 50.23 -14.40
CA GLY A 796 -31.68 50.01 -13.33
C GLY A 796 -32.37 49.59 -12.03
N PRO A 797 -31.62 49.01 -11.08
CA PRO A 797 -32.18 48.59 -9.81
C PRO A 797 -32.67 49.82 -9.03
N LEU A 798 -33.90 49.74 -8.49
CA LEU A 798 -34.55 50.85 -7.76
C LEU A 798 -33.81 51.24 -6.47
N LEU A 799 -32.90 50.39 -6.00
CA LEU A 799 -31.91 50.63 -4.96
C LEU A 799 -30.59 50.00 -5.42
N PRO A 800 -29.42 50.64 -5.20
CA PRO A 800 -28.14 49.99 -5.48
C PRO A 800 -28.03 48.69 -4.68
N CYS A 801 -27.50 47.64 -5.32
CA CYS A 801 -27.29 46.36 -4.66
C CYS A 801 -26.37 46.53 -3.44
N PRO A 802 -26.72 45.97 -2.27
CA PRO A 802 -25.93 46.13 -1.06
C PRO A 802 -24.49 45.66 -1.19
#